data_AF-A0A7C0XND9-F1
#
_entry.id   AF-A0A7C0XND9-F1
#
_cell.length_a   1.000
_cell.length_b   1.000
_cell.length_c   1.000
_cell.angle_alpha   90.00
_cell.angle_beta   90.00
_cell.angle_gamma   90.00
#
_symmetry.space_group_name_H-M   'P 1'
#
loop_
_entity.id
_entity.type
_entity.pdbx_description
1 polymer ?
#
loop_
_entity_poly.entity_id
_entity_poly.type
_entity_poly.pdbx_seq_one_letter_code
_entity_poly.pdbx_strand_id
1 'polypeptide(L)'
;FDLVVLSVGLEPPGDLKSLAERLSIRLNGYGFCDTQEFKVLESSRPGIFVCGAASGPKDIPETVTGASGAAAEVAALLESVRGSLTAEKTYPPEIDIRGEPPRIGVFVCHCGINIGGVVNVPEVVEYARGLPYVAYAEDNLYTCSQDTQERIRDKIREHRLNRVVIASCSPRTHEPLFQETMREAGLNPYLLEMANIRDQCSWVHMEQPREATQKAKDLVRMAIRKAFLLQPLEEMKLAVNKNALVIGAGVAGMTAALALSRQGFPVFLIERQSQPGGNFRNIYSSLDGQDPRVFLNSLIGKVKSDKKIKLYTNAEIEQIEGYVGNFKTTIAAKDRGGAEPESVELEHGVIIVATGATEYKPSEYLYGENPRVLTQLQLESLLGERREERETLLSHLSPTVVMIQCVGSRDQQRPYCSRVCCTQAVKNALKIKENNPDANIYILYRDIRTYGFREEYYRKAREQGVIFIRYEEMEKPRVEEADGQLRVLVKDQVLGETLRIDTDLVVLSSAMVPPAGNRDLAQMLKVPLNDDDFFLEAHVKLRPVDFATDGVFVCGLAHAPKAVEETVAQASAAASRAATILSKSFIKVEGKVASVRESRCTGCGMCEAVCPYNAVKVDPEKMVAAVNEALCKGCGVCSATCRSGAIDVRGFTDNEILAAVETV
;
A
#
# COMPACT_ATOMS: atom_id res chain seq x y z
N PHE A 1 -12.47 9.61 -38.36
CA PHE A 1 -11.82 8.78 -37.32
C PHE A 1 -11.67 7.38 -37.90
N ASP A 2 -10.48 6.79 -37.85
CA ASP A 2 -10.21 5.43 -38.35
C ASP A 2 -10.59 4.33 -37.33
N LEU A 3 -10.81 4.71 -36.07
CA LEU A 3 -11.25 3.85 -34.98
C LEU A 3 -12.16 4.66 -34.04
N VAL A 4 -13.27 4.06 -33.62
CA VAL A 4 -14.12 4.58 -32.53
C VAL A 4 -14.09 3.54 -31.41
N VAL A 5 -13.56 3.92 -30.26
CA VAL A 5 -13.55 3.07 -29.06
C VAL A 5 -14.70 3.50 -28.16
N LEU A 6 -15.68 2.61 -27.98
CA LEU A 6 -16.78 2.85 -27.06
C LEU A 6 -16.34 2.53 -25.63
N SER A 7 -16.50 3.50 -24.72
CA SER A 7 -16.37 3.23 -23.28
C SER A 7 -17.63 2.51 -22.81
N VAL A 8 -17.52 1.21 -22.54
CA VAL A 8 -18.65 0.37 -22.11
C VAL A 8 -18.73 0.30 -20.59
N GLY A 9 -19.95 0.24 -20.06
CA GLY A 9 -20.20 0.06 -18.63
C GLY A 9 -19.84 -1.35 -18.13
N LEU A 10 -19.73 -1.49 -16.82
CA LEU A 10 -19.56 -2.78 -16.14
C LEU A 10 -20.93 -3.34 -15.76
N GLU A 11 -21.21 -4.58 -16.18
CA GLU A 11 -22.39 -5.35 -15.79
C GLU A 11 -21.99 -6.46 -14.81
N PRO A 12 -22.92 -6.90 -13.92
CA PRO A 12 -22.66 -8.06 -13.07
C PRO A 12 -22.44 -9.32 -13.94
N PRO A 13 -21.59 -10.26 -13.50
CA PRO A 13 -21.42 -11.55 -14.17
C PRO A 13 -22.76 -12.28 -14.35
N GLY A 14 -22.96 -12.94 -15.49
CA GLY A 14 -24.24 -13.59 -15.81
C GLY A 14 -24.68 -14.67 -14.83
N ASP A 15 -23.73 -15.27 -14.09
CA ASP A 15 -23.97 -16.28 -13.05
C ASP A 15 -24.11 -15.72 -11.64
N LEU A 16 -23.87 -14.41 -11.42
CA LEU A 16 -23.90 -13.78 -10.09
C LEU A 16 -25.27 -13.93 -9.42
N LYS A 17 -26.37 -13.85 -10.20
CA LYS A 17 -27.72 -14.05 -9.68
C LYS A 17 -27.94 -15.45 -9.12
N SER A 18 -27.55 -16.48 -9.88
CA SER A 18 -27.64 -17.88 -9.44
C SER A 18 -26.76 -18.15 -8.22
N LEU A 19 -25.55 -17.56 -8.19
CA LEU A 19 -24.65 -17.66 -7.04
C LEU A 19 -25.24 -16.98 -5.80
N ALA A 20 -25.80 -15.78 -5.95
CA ALA A 20 -26.43 -15.02 -4.88
C ALA A 20 -27.65 -15.76 -4.29
N GLU A 21 -28.48 -16.40 -5.13
CA GLU A 21 -29.59 -17.24 -4.69
C GLU A 21 -29.10 -18.44 -3.85
N ARG A 22 -28.08 -19.16 -4.33
CA ARG A 22 -27.48 -20.31 -3.60
C ARG A 22 -26.85 -19.91 -2.28
N LEU A 23 -26.21 -18.74 -2.25
CA LEU A 23 -25.59 -18.19 -1.06
C LEU A 23 -26.57 -17.37 -0.20
N SER A 24 -27.83 -17.21 -0.61
CA SER A 24 -28.84 -16.38 0.07
C SER A 24 -28.34 -14.95 0.34
N ILE A 25 -27.74 -14.34 -0.68
CA ILE A 25 -27.24 -12.95 -0.68
C ILE A 25 -28.22 -12.10 -1.48
N ARG A 26 -28.62 -10.94 -0.94
CA ARG A 26 -29.40 -9.92 -1.65
C ARG A 26 -28.53 -9.22 -2.70
N LEU A 27 -29.16 -8.94 -3.84
CA LEU A 27 -28.59 -8.07 -4.88
C LEU A 27 -29.28 -6.70 -4.83
N ASN A 28 -28.55 -5.66 -5.22
CA ASN A 28 -29.10 -4.31 -5.38
C ASN A 28 -29.90 -4.18 -6.70
N GLY A 29 -30.49 -3.00 -6.94
CA GLY A 29 -31.28 -2.73 -8.14
C GLY A 29 -30.54 -2.89 -9.48
N TYR A 30 -29.20 -2.97 -9.44
CA TYR A 30 -28.32 -3.14 -10.58
C TYR A 30 -27.79 -4.58 -10.74
N GLY A 31 -28.21 -5.52 -9.87
CA GLY A 31 -27.81 -6.93 -9.93
C GLY A 31 -26.43 -7.23 -9.31
N PHE A 32 -25.80 -6.27 -8.63
CA PHE A 32 -24.59 -6.49 -7.84
C PHE A 32 -24.93 -6.87 -6.40
N CYS A 33 -23.99 -7.47 -5.66
CA CYS A 33 -24.19 -7.77 -4.24
C CYS A 33 -24.54 -6.50 -3.45
N ASP A 34 -25.62 -6.57 -2.67
CA ASP A 34 -26.07 -5.50 -1.79
C ASP A 34 -25.12 -5.36 -0.59
N THR A 35 -24.56 -4.16 -0.43
CA THR A 35 -23.64 -3.79 0.65
C THR A 35 -24.04 -2.43 1.23
N GLN A 36 -23.79 -2.21 2.51
CA GLN A 36 -24.08 -0.93 3.18
C GLN A 36 -22.88 0.02 3.15
N GLU A 37 -23.09 1.34 3.09
CA GLU A 37 -22.02 2.36 2.97
C GLU A 37 -20.88 2.19 3.98
N PHE A 38 -21.20 1.93 5.26
CA PHE A 38 -20.20 1.76 6.31
C PHE A 38 -19.73 0.30 6.51
N LYS A 39 -20.23 -0.63 5.70
CA LYS A 39 -19.93 -2.08 5.74
C LYS A 39 -19.76 -2.65 4.33
N VAL A 40 -18.94 -1.97 3.51
CA VAL A 40 -18.78 -2.27 2.08
C VAL A 40 -18.13 -3.63 1.74
N LEU A 41 -17.65 -4.35 2.76
CA LEU A 41 -17.02 -5.67 2.63
C LEU A 41 -17.93 -6.81 3.08
N GLU A 42 -19.03 -6.50 3.78
CA GLU A 42 -20.00 -7.48 4.26
C GLU A 42 -21.12 -7.65 3.24
N SER A 43 -21.49 -8.91 2.95
CA SER A 43 -22.74 -9.16 2.23
C SER A 43 -23.95 -9.04 3.17
N SER A 44 -25.15 -9.05 2.60
CA SER A 44 -26.39 -9.21 3.37
C SER A 44 -26.49 -10.49 4.24
N ARG A 45 -25.62 -11.48 4.03
CA ARG A 45 -25.55 -12.72 4.81
C ARG A 45 -24.32 -12.74 5.73
N PRO A 46 -24.50 -12.87 7.06
CA PRO A 46 -23.39 -12.97 7.99
C PRO A 46 -22.43 -14.12 7.64
N GLY A 47 -21.12 -13.85 7.73
CA GLY A 47 -20.06 -14.81 7.40
C GLY A 47 -19.72 -14.89 5.91
N ILE A 48 -20.43 -14.18 5.03
CA ILE A 48 -20.07 -14.04 3.62
C ILE A 48 -19.66 -12.61 3.33
N PHE A 49 -18.46 -12.45 2.77
CA PHE A 49 -17.85 -11.17 2.44
C PHE A 49 -17.79 -10.98 0.92
N VAL A 50 -17.80 -9.73 0.48
CA VAL A 50 -17.80 -9.35 -0.93
C VAL A 50 -16.67 -8.36 -1.20
N CYS A 51 -15.98 -8.54 -2.32
CA CYS A 51 -14.95 -7.62 -2.79
C CYS A 51 -14.95 -7.54 -4.31
N GLY A 52 -14.24 -6.54 -4.84
CA GLY A 52 -14.08 -6.36 -6.29
C GLY A 52 -15.39 -6.07 -7.02
N ALA A 53 -15.40 -6.36 -8.32
CA ALA A 53 -16.49 -6.02 -9.22
C ALA A 53 -17.84 -6.68 -8.87
N ALA A 54 -17.87 -7.71 -8.03
CA ALA A 54 -19.11 -8.33 -7.56
C ALA A 54 -19.99 -7.38 -6.71
N SER A 55 -19.39 -6.34 -6.12
CA SER A 55 -20.08 -5.30 -5.34
C SER A 55 -20.36 -4.01 -6.12
N GLY A 56 -20.03 -3.97 -7.41
CA GLY A 56 -20.23 -2.81 -8.28
C GLY A 56 -18.98 -2.43 -9.09
N PRO A 57 -19.11 -1.44 -10.00
CA PRO A 57 -18.01 -0.97 -10.83
C PRO A 57 -16.84 -0.44 -9.99
N LYS A 58 -15.65 -1.03 -10.14
CA LYS A 58 -14.44 -0.70 -9.39
C LYS A 58 -13.21 -0.80 -10.27
N ASP A 59 -12.21 0.02 -9.99
CA ASP A 59 -10.88 -0.10 -10.59
C ASP A 59 -10.06 -1.21 -9.90
N ILE A 60 -8.91 -1.56 -10.49
CA ILE A 60 -7.98 -2.57 -9.97
C ILE A 60 -7.52 -2.24 -8.54
N PRO A 61 -7.08 -1.01 -8.20
CA PRO A 61 -6.63 -0.68 -6.83
C PRO A 61 -7.74 -0.88 -5.80
N GLU A 62 -8.97 -0.47 -6.12
CA GLU A 62 -10.14 -0.63 -5.26
C GLU A 62 -10.52 -2.11 -5.09
N THR A 63 -10.36 -2.92 -6.14
CA THR A 63 -10.59 -4.36 -6.11
C THR A 63 -9.57 -5.07 -5.21
N VAL A 64 -8.27 -4.76 -5.37
CA VAL A 64 -7.19 -5.33 -4.55
C VAL A 64 -7.32 -4.91 -3.08
N THR A 65 -7.70 -3.64 -2.85
CA THR A 65 -8.00 -3.10 -1.52
C THR A 65 -9.18 -3.83 -0.91
N GLY A 66 -10.29 -3.97 -1.63
CA GLY A 66 -11.48 -4.69 -1.16
C GLY A 66 -11.19 -6.16 -0.83
N ALA A 67 -10.37 -6.84 -1.65
CA ALA A 67 -9.98 -8.22 -1.38
C ALA A 67 -9.16 -8.35 -0.09
N SER A 68 -8.20 -7.45 0.11
CA SER A 68 -7.43 -7.39 1.37
C SER A 68 -8.32 -7.06 2.56
N GLY A 69 -9.26 -6.12 2.40
CA GLY A 69 -10.23 -5.79 3.43
C GLY A 69 -11.12 -6.97 3.82
N ALA A 70 -11.68 -7.68 2.83
CA ALA A 70 -12.48 -8.88 3.08
C ALA A 70 -11.68 -9.96 3.81
N ALA A 71 -10.39 -10.12 3.48
CA ALA A 71 -9.50 -11.02 4.19
C ALA A 71 -9.30 -10.62 5.67
N ALA A 72 -9.23 -9.33 6.00
CA ALA A 72 -9.21 -8.87 7.40
C ALA A 72 -10.48 -9.24 8.16
N GLU A 73 -11.66 -9.07 7.56
CA GLU A 73 -12.92 -9.44 8.21
C GLU A 73 -13.02 -10.96 8.45
N VAL A 74 -12.58 -11.78 7.49
CA VAL A 74 -12.47 -13.24 7.67
C VAL A 74 -11.46 -13.59 8.77
N ALA A 75 -10.29 -12.95 8.77
CA ALA A 75 -9.26 -13.19 9.78
C ALA A 75 -9.71 -12.81 11.20
N ALA A 76 -10.59 -11.80 11.33
CA ALA A 76 -11.21 -11.44 12.60
C ALA A 76 -12.14 -12.55 13.13
N LEU A 77 -12.92 -13.21 12.25
CA LEU A 77 -13.75 -14.36 12.64
C LEU A 77 -12.92 -15.58 13.06
N LEU A 78 -11.74 -15.75 12.47
CA LEU A 78 -10.85 -16.90 12.69
C LEU A 78 -9.76 -16.65 13.75
N GLU A 79 -9.84 -15.54 14.50
CA GLU A 79 -8.82 -15.14 15.47
C GLU A 79 -8.48 -16.25 16.47
N SER A 80 -9.50 -16.83 17.09
CA SER A 80 -9.37 -17.85 18.14
C SER A 80 -8.74 -19.17 17.70
N VAL A 81 -8.75 -19.45 16.38
CA VAL A 81 -8.24 -20.70 15.80
C VAL A 81 -7.05 -20.46 14.87
N ARG A 82 -6.48 -19.24 14.86
CA ARG A 82 -5.36 -18.86 13.99
C ARG A 82 -4.17 -19.81 14.20
N GLY A 83 -3.72 -20.46 13.13
CA GLY A 83 -2.57 -21.37 13.17
C GLY A 83 -2.88 -22.79 13.71
N SER A 84 -4.10 -23.08 14.17
CA SER A 84 -4.45 -24.40 14.71
C SER A 84 -4.34 -25.56 13.72
N LEU A 85 -4.43 -25.27 12.41
CA LEU A 85 -4.30 -26.23 11.32
C LEU A 85 -3.05 -25.99 10.45
N THR A 86 -2.08 -25.22 10.94
CA THR A 86 -0.80 -25.03 10.24
C THR A 86 0.23 -26.03 10.75
N ALA A 87 0.93 -26.71 9.83
CA ALA A 87 2.08 -27.54 10.17
C ALA A 87 3.38 -26.79 9.85
N GLU A 88 4.30 -26.74 10.81
CA GLU A 88 5.66 -26.28 10.52
C GLU A 88 6.41 -27.37 9.75
N LYS A 89 7.03 -26.98 8.63
CA LYS A 89 7.86 -27.90 7.86
C LYS A 89 9.17 -28.14 8.61
N THR A 90 9.44 -29.40 8.91
CA THR A 90 10.69 -29.84 9.55
C THR A 90 11.75 -30.15 8.50
N TYR A 91 12.99 -29.73 8.75
CA TYR A 91 14.15 -29.98 7.90
C TYR A 91 15.12 -30.93 8.61
N PRO A 92 15.92 -31.72 7.86
CA PRO A 92 17.05 -32.43 8.45
C PRO A 92 18.06 -31.45 9.08
N PRO A 93 18.89 -31.89 10.03
CA PRO A 93 19.98 -31.08 10.57
C PRO A 93 20.91 -30.56 9.45
N GLU A 94 21.36 -29.31 9.60
CA GLU A 94 22.32 -28.72 8.65
C GLU A 94 23.66 -29.48 8.72
N ILE A 95 24.16 -29.87 7.56
CA ILE A 95 25.45 -30.55 7.40
C ILE A 95 26.54 -29.50 7.59
N ASP A 96 27.40 -29.71 8.58
CA ASP A 96 28.59 -28.87 8.77
C ASP A 96 29.67 -29.23 7.74
N ILE A 97 29.96 -28.28 6.88
CA ILE A 97 30.91 -28.41 5.77
C ILE A 97 32.22 -27.65 6.03
N ARG A 98 32.42 -27.12 7.26
CA ARG A 98 33.62 -26.34 7.61
C ARG A 98 34.85 -27.22 7.51
N GLY A 99 35.88 -26.72 6.81
CA GLY A 99 37.13 -27.45 6.61
C GLY A 99 37.09 -28.50 5.49
N GLU A 100 35.94 -28.70 4.83
CA GLU A 100 35.86 -29.58 3.66
C GLU A 100 36.25 -28.84 2.37
N PRO A 101 36.94 -29.50 1.42
CA PRO A 101 37.15 -28.93 0.09
C PRO A 101 35.80 -28.79 -0.64
N PRO A 102 35.62 -27.75 -1.50
CA PRO A 102 34.41 -27.61 -2.29
C PRO A 102 34.14 -28.83 -3.19
N ARG A 103 32.90 -29.31 -3.16
CA ARG A 103 32.36 -30.41 -3.97
C ARG A 103 31.04 -29.92 -4.58
N ILE A 104 31.14 -29.47 -5.82
CA ILE A 104 30.07 -28.75 -6.52
C ILE A 104 29.26 -29.73 -7.36
N GLY A 105 27.93 -29.72 -7.20
CA GLY A 105 27.00 -30.38 -8.13
C GLY A 105 26.41 -29.37 -9.12
N VAL A 106 26.44 -29.69 -10.41
CA VAL A 106 25.94 -28.80 -11.47
C VAL A 106 24.73 -29.44 -12.16
N PHE A 107 23.58 -28.76 -12.11
CA PHE A 107 22.34 -29.25 -12.72
C PHE A 107 21.89 -28.30 -13.83
N VAL A 108 21.89 -28.77 -15.08
CA VAL A 108 21.58 -27.96 -16.27
C VAL A 108 20.17 -28.27 -16.78
N CYS A 109 19.33 -27.25 -16.90
CA CYS A 109 17.93 -27.41 -17.28
C CYS A 109 17.73 -27.28 -18.79
N HIS A 110 16.92 -28.15 -19.39
CA HIS A 110 16.40 -27.97 -20.76
C HIS A 110 15.21 -27.01 -20.81
N CYS A 111 14.41 -26.96 -19.73
CA CYS A 111 13.16 -26.20 -19.67
C CYS A 111 12.24 -26.53 -20.87
N GLY A 112 12.15 -27.82 -21.22
CA GLY A 112 11.57 -28.28 -22.48
C GLY A 112 12.40 -27.78 -23.66
N ILE A 113 11.77 -27.01 -24.55
CA ILE A 113 12.47 -26.40 -25.70
C ILE A 113 12.98 -24.98 -25.40
N ASN A 114 12.68 -24.41 -24.24
CA ASN A 114 13.02 -23.02 -23.94
C ASN A 114 14.53 -22.79 -23.82
N ILE A 115 15.26 -23.75 -23.25
CA ILE A 115 16.73 -23.73 -23.21
C ILE A 115 17.24 -24.76 -24.21
N GLY A 116 16.79 -26.01 -24.12
CA GLY A 116 17.27 -27.12 -24.94
C GLY A 116 16.99 -26.99 -26.44
N GLY A 117 16.10 -26.08 -26.85
CA GLY A 117 15.86 -25.77 -28.26
C GLY A 117 16.89 -24.84 -28.90
N VAL A 118 17.73 -24.18 -28.10
CA VAL A 118 18.74 -23.19 -28.56
C VAL A 118 20.14 -23.53 -28.03
N VAL A 119 20.25 -23.80 -26.74
CA VAL A 119 21.51 -24.18 -26.08
C VAL A 119 21.68 -25.69 -26.15
N ASN A 120 22.86 -26.15 -26.59
CA ASN A 120 23.23 -27.57 -26.53
C ASN A 120 23.53 -27.96 -25.08
N VAL A 121 22.48 -28.28 -24.33
CA VAL A 121 22.54 -28.61 -22.90
C VAL A 121 23.50 -29.76 -22.58
N PRO A 122 23.51 -30.90 -23.30
CA PRO A 122 24.48 -31.97 -23.07
C PRO A 122 25.94 -31.48 -23.15
N GLU A 123 26.25 -30.60 -24.10
CA GLU A 123 27.59 -30.04 -24.26
C GLU A 123 27.99 -29.12 -23.10
N VAL A 124 27.03 -28.37 -22.52
CA VAL A 124 27.24 -27.57 -21.32
C VAL A 124 27.51 -28.47 -20.11
N VAL A 125 26.83 -29.61 -19.98
CA VAL A 125 27.07 -30.59 -18.92
C VAL A 125 28.47 -31.19 -19.02
N GLU A 126 28.88 -31.67 -20.21
CA GLU A 126 30.23 -32.24 -20.39
C GLU A 126 31.31 -31.21 -20.09
N TYR A 127 31.11 -29.96 -20.53
CA TYR A 127 32.01 -28.87 -20.19
C TYR A 127 32.09 -28.66 -18.66
N ALA A 128 30.96 -28.62 -17.96
CA ALA A 128 30.92 -28.45 -16.51
C ALA A 128 31.65 -29.59 -15.77
N ARG A 129 31.57 -30.84 -16.24
CA ARG A 129 32.31 -31.98 -15.65
C ARG A 129 33.83 -31.81 -15.70
N GLY A 130 34.34 -31.10 -16.69
CA GLY A 130 35.78 -30.84 -16.84
C GLY A 130 36.31 -29.74 -15.92
N LEU A 131 35.45 -29.02 -15.20
CA LEU A 131 35.86 -27.88 -14.37
C LEU A 131 36.32 -28.33 -12.97
N PRO A 132 37.31 -27.63 -12.37
CA PRO A 132 37.79 -27.95 -11.03
C PRO A 132 36.67 -27.95 -9.98
N TYR A 133 36.76 -28.88 -9.02
CA TYR A 133 35.83 -29.02 -7.87
C TYR A 133 34.39 -29.44 -8.23
N VAL A 134 34.07 -29.64 -9.51
CA VAL A 134 32.79 -30.24 -9.94
C VAL A 134 32.85 -31.75 -9.67
N ALA A 135 32.09 -32.19 -8.66
CA ALA A 135 32.00 -33.59 -8.26
C ALA A 135 30.90 -34.34 -9.01
N TYR A 136 29.89 -33.62 -9.50
CA TYR A 136 28.76 -34.18 -10.24
C TYR A 136 28.19 -33.16 -11.21
N ALA A 137 27.80 -33.60 -12.41
CA ALA A 137 27.01 -32.77 -13.31
C ALA A 137 26.04 -33.60 -14.17
N GLU A 138 24.81 -33.11 -14.29
CA GLU A 138 23.75 -33.71 -15.09
C GLU A 138 22.84 -32.66 -15.72
N ASP A 139 22.09 -33.07 -16.74
CA ASP A 139 20.97 -32.33 -17.30
C ASP A 139 19.62 -32.91 -16.90
N ASN A 140 18.61 -32.05 -16.85
CA ASN A 140 17.24 -32.41 -16.51
C ASN A 140 16.25 -31.69 -17.42
N LEU A 141 15.14 -32.35 -17.78
CA LEU A 141 14.13 -31.75 -18.67
C LEU A 141 13.51 -30.50 -18.03
N TYR A 142 13.13 -30.60 -16.75
CA TYR A 142 12.59 -29.52 -15.93
C TYR A 142 13.17 -29.57 -14.52
N THR A 143 14.23 -28.80 -14.25
CA THR A 143 14.90 -28.83 -12.94
C THR A 143 14.01 -28.41 -11.77
N CYS A 144 13.01 -27.56 -12.00
CA CYS A 144 12.06 -27.13 -10.98
C CYS A 144 10.94 -28.14 -10.70
N SER A 145 10.86 -29.25 -11.44
CA SER A 145 9.87 -30.30 -11.20
C SER A 145 10.11 -30.98 -9.85
N GLN A 146 9.05 -31.54 -9.27
CA GLN A 146 9.14 -32.17 -7.96
C GLN A 146 10.08 -33.38 -8.00
N ASP A 147 9.96 -34.23 -9.02
CA ASP A 147 10.81 -35.42 -9.22
C ASP A 147 12.30 -35.06 -9.32
N THR A 148 12.62 -33.99 -10.06
CA THR A 148 14.01 -33.53 -10.19
C THR A 148 14.53 -32.89 -8.91
N GLN A 149 13.70 -32.19 -8.13
CA GLN A 149 14.12 -31.72 -6.80
C GLN A 149 14.49 -32.90 -5.89
N GLU A 150 13.73 -34.01 -5.94
CA GLU A 150 14.08 -35.21 -5.17
C GLU A 150 15.42 -35.79 -5.60
N ARG A 151 15.62 -35.89 -6.92
CA ARG A 151 16.88 -36.35 -7.51
C ARG A 151 18.06 -35.46 -7.11
N ILE A 152 17.90 -34.14 -7.07
CA ILE A 152 18.94 -33.22 -6.59
C ILE A 152 19.31 -33.55 -5.13
N ARG A 153 18.32 -33.77 -4.25
CA ARG A 153 18.57 -34.14 -2.84
C ARG A 153 19.33 -35.47 -2.74
N ASP A 154 18.96 -36.45 -3.55
CA ASP A 154 19.63 -37.75 -3.57
C ASP A 154 21.08 -37.63 -4.05
N LYS A 155 21.32 -36.84 -5.10
CA LYS A 155 22.66 -36.59 -5.64
C LYS A 155 23.55 -35.78 -4.69
N ILE A 156 22.96 -34.86 -3.92
CA ILE A 156 23.67 -34.17 -2.82
C ILE A 156 24.22 -35.19 -1.83
N ARG A 157 23.41 -36.18 -1.43
CA ARG A 157 23.81 -37.22 -0.47
C ARG A 157 24.79 -38.23 -1.09
N GLU A 158 24.50 -38.73 -2.27
CA GLU A 158 25.28 -39.76 -2.98
C GLU A 158 26.71 -39.27 -3.27
N HIS A 159 26.86 -38.05 -3.79
CA HIS A 159 28.15 -37.51 -4.19
C HIS A 159 28.82 -36.65 -3.11
N ARG A 160 28.18 -36.53 -1.93
CA ARG A 160 28.60 -35.65 -0.82
C ARG A 160 28.87 -34.23 -1.33
N LEU A 161 27.88 -33.67 -2.02
CA LEU A 161 27.97 -32.31 -2.53
C LEU A 161 27.82 -31.35 -1.36
N ASN A 162 28.63 -30.30 -1.36
CA ASN A 162 28.53 -29.23 -0.37
C ASN A 162 28.28 -27.86 -1.02
N ARG A 163 28.21 -27.78 -2.35
CA ARG A 163 27.75 -26.62 -3.12
C ARG A 163 26.89 -27.10 -4.29
N VAL A 164 25.91 -26.30 -4.70
CA VAL A 164 25.06 -26.62 -5.85
C VAL A 164 25.00 -25.44 -6.80
N VAL A 165 25.15 -25.72 -8.09
CA VAL A 165 24.95 -24.76 -9.17
C VAL A 165 23.78 -25.23 -10.03
N ILE A 166 22.81 -24.34 -10.24
CA ILE A 166 21.66 -24.63 -11.11
C ILE A 166 21.70 -23.71 -12.31
N ALA A 167 21.93 -24.28 -13.48
CA ALA A 167 21.93 -23.56 -14.75
C ALA A 167 20.54 -23.65 -15.39
N SER A 168 19.73 -22.61 -15.25
CA SER A 168 18.32 -22.63 -15.68
C SER A 168 17.76 -21.23 -15.97
N CYS A 169 16.64 -20.86 -15.34
CA CYS A 169 15.95 -19.59 -15.46
C CYS A 169 16.47 -18.52 -14.50
N SER A 170 15.78 -17.38 -14.46
CA SER A 170 16.07 -16.30 -13.52
C SER A 170 16.01 -16.73 -12.03
N PRO A 171 17.00 -16.34 -11.21
CA PRO A 171 16.97 -16.56 -9.76
C PRO A 171 15.77 -15.85 -9.09
N ARG A 172 15.29 -14.74 -9.66
CA ARG A 172 14.09 -14.04 -9.17
C ARG A 172 12.84 -14.92 -9.14
N THR A 173 12.80 -15.98 -9.95
CA THR A 173 11.66 -16.88 -10.06
C THR A 173 11.80 -18.10 -9.16
N HIS A 174 12.95 -18.79 -9.21
CA HIS A 174 13.10 -20.12 -8.60
C HIS A 174 14.27 -20.26 -7.61
N GLU A 175 15.04 -19.21 -7.30
CA GLU A 175 16.05 -19.30 -6.22
C GLU A 175 15.42 -19.75 -4.89
N PRO A 176 14.27 -19.20 -4.43
CA PRO A 176 13.65 -19.66 -3.18
C PRO A 176 13.24 -21.15 -3.21
N LEU A 177 12.83 -21.65 -4.38
CA LEU A 177 12.46 -23.06 -4.56
C LEU A 177 13.68 -23.96 -4.36
N PHE A 178 14.80 -23.61 -4.98
CA PHE A 178 16.01 -24.42 -4.88
C PHE A 178 16.72 -24.27 -3.53
N GLN A 179 16.67 -23.09 -2.92
CA GLN A 179 17.09 -22.90 -1.52
C GLN A 179 16.30 -23.83 -0.58
N GLU A 180 15.00 -23.99 -0.82
CA GLU A 180 14.18 -24.94 -0.08
C GLU A 180 14.62 -26.39 -0.33
N THR A 181 14.93 -26.76 -1.57
CA THR A 181 15.51 -28.08 -1.91
C THR A 181 16.83 -28.33 -1.17
N MET A 182 17.71 -27.32 -1.07
CA MET A 182 18.97 -27.41 -0.34
C MET A 182 18.73 -27.71 1.15
N ARG A 183 17.78 -27.01 1.76
CA ARG A 183 17.41 -27.22 3.17
C ARG A 183 16.84 -28.62 3.41
N GLU A 184 16.02 -29.14 2.50
CA GLU A 184 15.52 -30.51 2.55
C GLU A 184 16.62 -31.58 2.38
N ALA A 185 17.72 -31.23 1.71
CA ALA A 185 18.91 -32.08 1.62
C ALA A 185 19.81 -31.99 2.86
N GLY A 186 19.59 -31.00 3.74
CA GLY A 186 20.45 -30.69 4.89
C GLY A 186 21.60 -29.73 4.57
N LEU A 187 21.62 -29.13 3.39
CA LEU A 187 22.60 -28.09 3.06
C LEU A 187 22.07 -26.69 3.38
N ASN A 188 22.98 -25.79 3.76
CA ASN A 188 22.66 -24.39 3.94
C ASN A 188 22.16 -23.77 2.60
N PRO A 189 21.04 -23.01 2.61
CA PRO A 189 20.44 -22.49 1.38
C PRO A 189 21.35 -21.51 0.62
N TYR A 190 22.31 -20.87 1.28
CA TYR A 190 23.23 -19.92 0.67
C TYR A 190 24.46 -20.59 0.00
N LEU A 191 24.51 -21.92 -0.01
CA LEU A 191 25.50 -22.72 -0.76
C LEU A 191 25.04 -23.05 -2.19
N LEU A 192 24.00 -22.35 -2.65
CA LEU A 192 23.41 -22.42 -3.97
C LEU A 192 23.84 -21.21 -4.81
N GLU A 193 24.24 -21.43 -6.05
CA GLU A 193 24.37 -20.38 -7.07
C GLU A 193 23.53 -20.74 -8.30
N MET A 194 22.91 -19.75 -8.95
CA MET A 194 22.14 -19.95 -10.17
C MET A 194 22.79 -19.27 -11.37
N ALA A 195 22.99 -20.02 -12.45
CA ALA A 195 23.36 -19.48 -13.76
C ALA A 195 22.09 -19.32 -14.62
N ASN A 196 21.76 -18.07 -14.98
CA ASN A 196 20.60 -17.78 -15.81
C ASN A 196 20.92 -17.99 -17.30
N ILE A 197 20.74 -19.21 -17.79
CA ILE A 197 20.98 -19.60 -19.19
C ILE A 197 19.71 -19.56 -20.06
N ARG A 198 18.58 -19.09 -19.52
CA ARG A 198 17.32 -18.93 -20.26
C ARG A 198 17.07 -17.48 -20.64
N ASP A 199 16.65 -16.69 -19.67
CA ASP A 199 16.22 -15.30 -19.85
C ASP A 199 17.38 -14.42 -20.34
N GLN A 200 18.62 -14.74 -19.94
CA GLN A 200 19.83 -14.01 -20.34
C GLN A 200 20.65 -14.72 -21.43
N CYS A 201 20.20 -15.86 -21.96
CA CYS A 201 20.93 -16.60 -22.98
C CYS A 201 19.99 -17.20 -24.03
N SER A 202 19.34 -18.34 -23.78
CA SER A 202 18.59 -19.05 -24.84
C SER A 202 17.48 -18.20 -25.50
N TRP A 203 16.70 -17.43 -24.74
CA TRP A 203 15.59 -16.63 -25.28
C TRP A 203 16.04 -15.41 -26.08
N VAL A 204 17.22 -14.87 -25.79
CA VAL A 204 17.73 -13.67 -26.46
C VAL A 204 18.70 -13.98 -27.61
N HIS A 205 19.09 -15.26 -27.76
CA HIS A 205 20.06 -15.74 -28.75
C HIS A 205 19.52 -16.88 -29.62
N MET A 206 18.20 -16.91 -29.88
CA MET A 206 17.53 -18.01 -30.59
C MET A 206 18.11 -18.26 -32.00
N GLU A 207 18.64 -17.22 -32.64
CA GLU A 207 19.24 -17.27 -33.99
C GLU A 207 20.74 -17.61 -33.97
N GLN A 208 21.36 -17.71 -32.80
CA GLN A 208 22.79 -17.96 -32.62
C GLN A 208 23.06 -19.15 -31.68
N PRO A 209 22.62 -20.39 -31.99
CA PRO A 209 22.70 -21.53 -31.07
C PRO A 209 24.12 -21.89 -30.60
N ARG A 210 25.13 -21.72 -31.46
CA ARG A 210 26.53 -22.05 -31.12
C ARG A 210 27.08 -21.05 -30.11
N GLU A 211 26.86 -19.77 -30.35
CA GLU A 211 27.27 -18.67 -29.48
C GLU A 211 26.46 -18.69 -28.18
N ALA A 212 25.17 -19.03 -28.23
CA ALA A 212 24.33 -19.26 -27.05
C ALA A 212 24.89 -20.40 -26.19
N THR A 213 25.29 -21.51 -26.80
CA THR A 213 25.91 -22.64 -26.10
C THR A 213 27.23 -22.23 -25.45
N GLN A 214 28.07 -21.48 -26.16
CA GLN A 214 29.33 -20.96 -25.61
C GLN A 214 29.07 -20.00 -24.42
N LYS A 215 28.15 -19.05 -24.58
CA LYS A 215 27.73 -18.14 -23.50
C LYS A 215 27.19 -18.92 -22.29
N ALA A 216 26.42 -19.99 -22.50
CA ALA A 216 25.90 -20.81 -21.42
C ALA A 216 27.03 -21.51 -20.64
N LYS A 217 28.06 -22.02 -21.33
CA LYS A 217 29.27 -22.56 -20.67
C LYS A 217 29.98 -21.51 -19.83
N ASP A 218 30.10 -20.29 -20.34
CA ASP A 218 30.74 -19.19 -19.62
C ASP A 218 29.95 -18.81 -18.36
N LEU A 219 28.63 -18.64 -18.47
CA LEU A 219 27.75 -18.37 -17.33
C LEU A 219 27.81 -19.48 -16.26
N VAL A 220 27.86 -20.73 -16.68
CA VAL A 220 28.01 -21.88 -15.76
C VAL A 220 29.37 -21.86 -15.08
N ARG A 221 30.46 -21.59 -15.81
CA ARG A 221 31.80 -21.44 -15.25
C ARG A 221 31.87 -20.30 -14.22
N MET A 222 31.30 -19.15 -14.52
CA MET A 222 31.22 -18.01 -13.58
C MET A 222 30.49 -18.42 -12.30
N ALA A 223 29.34 -19.09 -12.42
CA ALA A 223 28.56 -19.55 -11.27
C ALA A 223 29.31 -20.59 -10.43
N ILE A 224 30.00 -21.54 -11.05
CA ILE A 224 30.84 -22.54 -10.36
C ILE A 224 31.96 -21.85 -9.57
N ARG A 225 32.59 -20.82 -10.17
CA ARG A 225 33.71 -20.11 -9.55
C ARG A 225 33.28 -19.23 -8.39
N LYS A 226 32.09 -18.64 -8.46
CA LYS A 226 31.46 -18.00 -7.30
C LYS A 226 31.05 -19.03 -6.24
N ALA A 227 30.40 -20.13 -6.64
CA ALA A 227 29.96 -21.20 -5.74
C ALA A 227 31.09 -21.81 -4.92
N PHE A 228 32.30 -21.87 -5.49
CA PHE A 228 33.52 -22.29 -4.80
C PHE A 228 33.80 -21.50 -3.51
N LEU A 229 33.49 -20.20 -3.50
CA LEU A 229 33.78 -19.30 -2.38
C LEU A 229 32.61 -19.11 -1.42
N LEU A 230 31.40 -19.53 -1.80
CA LEU A 230 30.20 -19.41 -0.96
C LEU A 230 30.44 -20.06 0.40
N GLN A 231 29.90 -19.44 1.44
CA GLN A 231 29.93 -19.95 2.81
C GLN A 231 28.50 -20.13 3.33
N PRO A 232 28.27 -21.03 4.29
CA PRO A 232 26.99 -21.10 4.98
C PRO A 232 26.68 -19.74 5.60
N LEU A 233 25.49 -19.20 5.33
CA LEU A 233 25.04 -17.96 5.95
C LEU A 233 23.90 -18.27 6.92
N GLU A 234 23.89 -17.56 8.04
CA GLU A 234 22.82 -17.67 9.02
C GLU A 234 21.72 -16.66 8.71
N GLU A 235 20.47 -17.13 8.75
CA GLU A 235 19.30 -16.23 8.72
C GLU A 235 19.05 -15.74 10.14
N MET A 236 19.03 -14.43 10.33
CA MET A 236 18.64 -13.85 11.60
C MET A 236 17.11 -13.91 11.74
N LYS A 237 16.64 -14.45 12.88
CA LYS A 237 15.23 -14.41 13.26
C LYS A 237 15.02 -13.27 14.22
N LEU A 238 14.26 -12.26 13.78
CA LEU A 238 13.89 -11.12 14.61
C LEU A 238 12.48 -11.34 15.11
N ALA A 239 12.31 -11.38 16.44
CA ALA A 239 10.98 -11.46 17.04
C ALA A 239 10.11 -10.31 16.52
N VAL A 240 8.82 -10.59 16.31
CA VAL A 240 7.86 -9.55 15.90
C VAL A 240 7.13 -9.05 17.12
N ASN A 241 7.26 -7.76 17.43
CA ASN A 241 6.39 -7.08 18.36
C ASN A 241 4.95 -7.10 17.83
N LYS A 242 4.02 -7.60 18.65
CA LYS A 242 2.62 -7.84 18.26
C LYS A 242 1.74 -6.60 18.33
N ASN A 243 2.24 -5.51 18.89
CA ASN A 243 1.53 -4.24 18.93
C ASN A 243 1.56 -3.58 17.54
N ALA A 244 0.51 -2.84 17.21
CA ALA A 244 0.47 -1.96 16.05
C ALA A 244 0.39 -0.50 16.48
N LEU A 245 0.95 0.41 15.70
CA LEU A 245 0.73 1.85 15.82
C LEU A 245 -0.19 2.34 14.69
N VAL A 246 -1.24 3.08 15.03
CA VAL A 246 -2.11 3.76 14.08
C VAL A 246 -2.06 5.26 14.34
N ILE A 247 -1.73 6.04 13.30
CA ILE A 247 -1.50 7.49 13.40
C ILE A 247 -2.70 8.22 12.79
N GLY A 248 -3.48 8.89 13.63
CA GLY A 248 -4.72 9.60 13.28
C GLY A 248 -5.97 8.79 13.65
N ALA A 249 -6.86 9.34 14.48
CA ALA A 249 -8.08 8.67 14.91
C ALA A 249 -9.33 9.21 14.18
N GLY A 250 -9.22 9.43 12.86
CA GLY A 250 -10.37 9.59 11.98
C GLY A 250 -11.10 8.26 11.73
N VAL A 251 -12.10 8.26 10.84
CA VAL A 251 -12.81 7.02 10.43
C VAL A 251 -11.83 5.94 9.95
N ALA A 252 -10.82 6.33 9.15
CA ALA A 252 -9.80 5.42 8.64
C ALA A 252 -9.02 4.72 9.77
N GLY A 253 -8.40 5.51 10.66
CA GLY A 253 -7.55 4.96 11.71
C GLY A 253 -8.33 4.18 12.77
N MET A 254 -9.51 4.66 13.16
CA MET A 254 -10.37 3.91 14.09
C MET A 254 -10.83 2.57 13.49
N THR A 255 -11.17 2.54 12.19
CA THR A 255 -11.53 1.30 11.49
C THR A 255 -10.35 0.34 11.44
N ALA A 256 -9.15 0.82 11.07
CA ALA A 256 -7.94 0.00 11.04
C ALA A 256 -7.58 -0.56 12.42
N ALA A 257 -7.68 0.27 13.47
CA ALA A 257 -7.41 -0.13 14.85
C ALA A 257 -8.38 -1.23 15.33
N LEU A 258 -9.68 -1.08 15.05
CA LEU A 258 -10.68 -2.10 15.38
C LEU A 258 -10.47 -3.38 14.57
N ALA A 259 -10.14 -3.29 13.28
CA ALA A 259 -9.87 -4.44 12.44
C ALA A 259 -8.65 -5.26 12.92
N LEU A 260 -7.61 -4.59 13.43
CA LEU A 260 -6.46 -5.25 14.07
C LEU A 260 -6.79 -5.85 15.44
N SER A 261 -7.52 -5.10 16.28
CA SER A 261 -7.94 -5.56 17.60
C SER A 261 -8.79 -6.84 17.54
N ARG A 262 -9.79 -6.85 16.65
CA ARG A 262 -10.65 -8.04 16.42
C ARG A 262 -9.87 -9.24 15.94
N GLN A 263 -8.73 -9.02 15.29
CA GLN A 263 -7.82 -10.06 14.82
C GLN A 263 -6.82 -10.55 15.88
N GLY A 264 -6.81 -9.95 17.07
CA GLY A 264 -6.00 -10.40 18.19
C GLY A 264 -4.94 -9.40 18.65
N PHE A 265 -4.64 -8.37 17.85
CA PHE A 265 -3.44 -7.56 18.01
C PHE A 265 -3.69 -6.29 18.84
N PRO A 266 -2.85 -6.00 19.86
CA PRO A 266 -2.91 -4.72 20.58
C PRO A 266 -2.59 -3.55 19.65
N VAL A 267 -3.22 -2.40 19.89
CA VAL A 267 -3.08 -1.21 19.05
C VAL A 267 -2.87 0.03 19.90
N PHE A 268 -1.81 0.79 19.60
CA PHE A 268 -1.68 2.18 20.00
C PHE A 268 -2.32 3.06 18.92
N LEU A 269 -3.35 3.81 19.28
CA LEU A 269 -4.03 4.74 18.37
C LEU A 269 -3.73 6.17 18.82
N ILE A 270 -3.06 6.94 17.97
CA ILE A 270 -2.60 8.30 18.28
C ILE A 270 -3.49 9.32 17.57
N GLU A 271 -3.93 10.34 18.31
CA GLU A 271 -4.73 11.46 17.83
C GLU A 271 -4.15 12.78 18.33
N ARG A 272 -3.89 13.69 17.40
CA ARG A 272 -3.35 15.01 17.70
C ARG A 272 -4.39 15.91 18.37
N GLN A 273 -5.66 15.77 18.00
CA GLN A 273 -6.75 16.55 18.59
C GLN A 273 -7.19 15.97 19.94
N SER A 274 -7.99 16.75 20.68
CA SER A 274 -8.57 16.31 21.94
C SER A 274 -9.65 15.24 21.79
N GLN A 275 -10.16 15.02 20.57
CA GLN A 275 -11.20 14.04 20.30
C GLN A 275 -10.99 13.28 18.98
N PRO A 276 -11.21 11.96 18.94
CA PRO A 276 -11.10 11.14 17.73
C PRO A 276 -12.32 11.31 16.82
N GLY A 277 -12.15 11.36 15.50
CA GLY A 277 -13.25 11.42 14.52
C GLY A 277 -12.91 12.18 13.23
N GLY A 278 -11.95 13.11 13.29
CA GLY A 278 -11.49 13.90 12.14
C GLY A 278 -12.62 14.67 11.44
N ASN A 279 -12.45 14.90 10.13
CA ASN A 279 -13.42 15.66 9.31
C ASN A 279 -14.82 15.04 9.28
N PHE A 280 -14.95 13.75 9.57
CA PHE A 280 -16.24 13.06 9.52
C PHE A 280 -17.23 13.56 10.58
N ARG A 281 -16.74 14.27 11.62
CA ARG A 281 -17.60 15.02 12.55
C ARG A 281 -18.50 16.05 11.87
N ASN A 282 -18.06 16.58 10.74
CA ASN A 282 -18.74 17.66 10.02
C ASN A 282 -19.64 17.10 8.91
N ILE A 283 -19.94 15.80 8.92
CA ILE A 283 -20.82 15.13 7.95
C ILE A 283 -22.11 14.73 8.67
N TYR A 284 -23.25 15.22 8.19
CA TYR A 284 -24.53 15.11 8.89
C TYR A 284 -25.56 14.28 8.14
N SER A 285 -25.39 14.11 6.83
CA SER A 285 -26.29 13.34 5.97
C SER A 285 -25.53 12.37 5.08
N SER A 286 -26.20 11.26 4.72
CA SER A 286 -25.78 10.32 3.67
C SER A 286 -26.83 10.20 2.57
N LEU A 287 -26.39 9.79 1.38
CA LEU A 287 -27.26 9.51 0.24
C LEU A 287 -28.07 8.22 0.41
N ASP A 288 -27.57 7.25 1.17
CA ASP A 288 -28.22 5.94 1.38
C ASP A 288 -29.18 5.91 2.60
N GLY A 289 -29.33 7.05 3.29
CA GLY A 289 -30.20 7.22 4.44
C GLY A 289 -29.60 6.81 5.79
N GLN A 290 -28.36 6.31 5.84
CA GLN A 290 -27.69 6.06 7.12
C GLN A 290 -27.28 7.39 7.81
N ASP A 291 -27.34 7.44 9.15
CA ASP A 291 -26.89 8.62 9.91
C ASP A 291 -25.38 8.53 10.19
N PRO A 292 -24.55 9.42 9.58
CA PRO A 292 -23.10 9.42 9.78
C PRO A 292 -22.70 9.62 11.24
N ARG A 293 -23.48 10.36 12.03
CA ARG A 293 -23.19 10.63 13.45
C ARG A 293 -23.40 9.39 14.31
N VAL A 294 -24.43 8.60 14.00
CA VAL A 294 -24.66 7.31 14.67
C VAL A 294 -23.49 6.37 14.39
N PHE A 295 -23.07 6.28 13.13
CA PHE A 295 -21.90 5.48 12.76
C PHE A 295 -20.63 5.94 13.49
N LEU A 296 -20.34 7.25 13.48
CA LEU A 296 -19.15 7.82 14.12
C LEU A 296 -19.15 7.59 15.63
N ASN A 297 -20.27 7.86 16.31
CA ASN A 297 -20.39 7.65 17.75
C ASN A 297 -20.24 6.18 18.14
N SER A 298 -20.82 5.27 17.35
CA SER A 298 -20.60 3.83 17.50
C SER A 298 -19.12 3.46 17.34
N LEU A 299 -18.43 4.02 16.35
CA LEU A 299 -17.02 3.76 16.09
C LEU A 299 -16.14 4.24 17.26
N ILE A 300 -16.36 5.47 17.74
CA ILE A 300 -15.67 6.04 18.90
C ILE A 300 -15.94 5.21 20.16
N GLY A 301 -17.20 4.81 20.39
CA GLY A 301 -17.59 3.98 21.53
C GLY A 301 -16.90 2.63 21.53
N LYS A 302 -16.81 1.97 20.36
CA LYS A 302 -16.08 0.70 20.20
C LYS A 302 -14.60 0.88 20.49
N VAL A 303 -13.95 1.90 19.94
CA VAL A 303 -12.52 2.18 20.21
C VAL A 303 -12.25 2.43 21.69
N LYS A 304 -13.10 3.24 22.36
CA LYS A 304 -12.91 3.57 23.78
C LYS A 304 -13.17 2.39 24.74
N SER A 305 -14.01 1.43 24.34
CA SER A 305 -14.36 0.26 25.17
C SER A 305 -13.49 -0.97 24.89
N ASP A 306 -12.74 -0.97 23.80
CA ASP A 306 -11.86 -2.07 23.41
C ASP A 306 -10.61 -2.10 24.30
N LYS A 307 -10.38 -3.24 24.98
CA LYS A 307 -9.25 -3.43 25.89
C LYS A 307 -7.90 -3.56 25.19
N LYS A 308 -7.88 -3.90 23.89
CA LYS A 308 -6.65 -4.03 23.10
C LYS A 308 -6.25 -2.70 22.45
N ILE A 309 -7.11 -1.68 22.47
CA ILE A 309 -6.81 -0.37 21.87
C ILE A 309 -6.50 0.65 22.97
N LYS A 310 -5.28 1.18 22.95
CA LYS A 310 -4.88 2.31 23.80
C LYS A 310 -4.90 3.59 22.97
N LEU A 311 -5.92 4.41 23.19
CA LEU A 311 -6.10 5.71 22.52
C LEU A 311 -5.36 6.83 23.28
N TYR A 312 -4.46 7.51 22.58
CA TYR A 312 -3.80 8.73 23.01
C TYR A 312 -4.39 9.92 22.23
N THR A 313 -4.88 10.94 22.94
CA THR A 313 -5.40 12.19 22.38
C THR A 313 -4.53 13.36 22.83
N ASN A 314 -4.50 14.46 22.08
CA ASN A 314 -3.51 15.53 22.28
C ASN A 314 -2.08 14.96 22.27
N ALA A 315 -1.83 14.04 21.34
CA ALA A 315 -0.56 13.35 21.23
C ALA A 315 0.06 13.58 19.86
N GLU A 316 1.33 13.97 19.84
CA GLU A 316 2.12 14.22 18.63
C GLU A 316 3.35 13.31 18.60
N ILE A 317 3.80 12.97 17.39
CA ILE A 317 4.97 12.10 17.21
C ILE A 317 6.22 12.97 17.21
N GLU A 318 7.18 12.63 18.05
CA GLU A 318 8.49 13.29 18.12
C GLU A 318 9.52 12.56 17.26
N GLN A 319 9.52 11.23 17.32
CA GLN A 319 10.53 10.40 16.65
C GLN A 319 10.00 9.01 16.33
N ILE A 320 10.43 8.46 15.19
CA ILE A 320 10.18 7.07 14.80
C ILE A 320 11.51 6.41 14.44
N GLU A 321 11.81 5.29 15.09
CA GLU A 321 13.01 4.50 14.87
C GLU A 321 12.68 3.02 14.73
N GLY A 322 13.68 2.23 14.32
CA GLY A 322 13.56 0.79 14.16
C GLY A 322 13.14 0.38 12.75
N TYR A 323 12.57 -0.81 12.65
CA TYR A 323 12.28 -1.48 11.38
C TYR A 323 11.10 -2.43 11.52
N VAL A 324 10.66 -3.01 10.41
CA VAL A 324 9.53 -3.94 10.37
C VAL A 324 9.62 -5.02 11.46
N GLY A 325 8.58 -5.13 12.28
CA GLY A 325 8.50 -6.02 13.43
C GLY A 325 9.09 -5.47 14.73
N ASN A 326 9.92 -4.42 14.70
CA ASN A 326 10.60 -3.84 15.86
C ASN A 326 10.78 -2.32 15.67
N PHE A 327 9.67 -1.58 15.61
CA PHE A 327 9.67 -0.13 15.64
C PHE A 327 9.57 0.39 17.08
N LYS A 328 10.13 1.57 17.28
CA LYS A 328 10.02 2.37 18.49
C LYS A 328 9.58 3.78 18.11
N THR A 329 8.45 4.23 18.65
CA THR A 329 7.92 5.57 18.39
C THR A 329 7.79 6.35 19.68
N THR A 330 8.40 7.52 19.72
CA THR A 330 8.31 8.45 20.83
C THR A 330 7.22 9.48 20.53
N ILE A 331 6.29 9.65 21.46
CA ILE A 331 5.20 10.63 21.35
C ILE A 331 5.25 11.61 22.51
N ALA A 332 4.95 12.87 22.25
CA ALA A 332 4.58 13.84 23.28
C ALA A 332 3.09 13.69 23.56
N ALA A 333 2.71 13.24 24.76
CA ALA A 333 1.32 13.05 25.14
C ALA A 333 1.01 13.75 26.48
N LYS A 334 -0.13 14.44 26.56
CA LYS A 334 -0.64 14.91 27.85
C LYS A 334 -1.28 13.74 28.58
N ASP A 335 -0.72 13.33 29.73
CA ASP A 335 -1.40 12.37 30.59
C ASP A 335 -2.74 12.95 31.07
N ARG A 336 -3.71 12.09 31.42
CA ARG A 336 -5.05 12.47 31.89
C ARG A 336 -4.97 13.12 33.28
N GLY A 337 -4.42 14.32 33.36
CA GLY A 337 -4.30 15.12 34.59
C GLY A 337 -3.04 16.00 34.69
N GLY A 338 -2.05 15.84 33.81
CA GLY A 338 -0.82 16.64 33.81
C GLY A 338 -0.95 17.94 33.01
N ALA A 339 -0.26 19.01 33.46
CA ALA A 339 -0.25 20.30 32.77
C ALA A 339 0.68 20.29 31.53
N GLU A 340 1.77 19.52 31.58
CA GLU A 340 2.81 19.46 30.55
C GLU A 340 2.76 18.15 29.76
N PRO A 341 3.14 18.15 28.46
CA PRO A 341 3.29 16.92 27.68
C PRO A 341 4.46 16.09 28.21
N GLU A 342 4.27 14.78 28.37
CA GLU A 342 5.34 13.83 28.70
C GLU A 342 5.69 12.99 27.46
N SER A 343 6.99 12.75 27.25
CA SER A 343 7.48 11.86 26.21
C SER A 343 7.24 10.40 26.61
N VAL A 344 6.48 9.67 25.79
CA VAL A 344 6.15 8.26 25.99
C VAL A 344 6.69 7.44 24.83
N GLU A 345 7.43 6.38 25.13
CA GLU A 345 7.96 5.46 24.14
C GLU A 345 7.00 4.29 23.91
N LEU A 346 6.70 4.00 22.63
CA LEU A 346 5.80 2.95 22.20
C LEU A 346 6.54 1.98 21.27
N GLU A 347 6.62 0.72 21.69
CA GLU A 347 7.20 -0.35 20.88
C GLU A 347 6.13 -1.14 20.13
N HIS A 348 6.27 -1.28 18.81
CA HIS A 348 5.29 -1.92 17.95
C HIS A 348 5.94 -2.55 16.71
N GLY A 349 5.24 -3.46 16.04
CA GLY A 349 5.76 -4.17 14.88
C GLY A 349 5.44 -3.53 13.54
N VAL A 350 4.40 -2.71 13.47
CA VAL A 350 3.88 -2.11 12.23
C VAL A 350 3.24 -0.74 12.50
N ILE A 351 3.23 0.10 11.46
CA ILE A 351 2.65 1.44 11.48
C ILE A 351 1.57 1.56 10.41
N ILE A 352 0.42 2.13 10.74
CA ILE A 352 -0.62 2.53 9.78
C ILE A 352 -0.81 4.05 9.85
N VAL A 353 -0.59 4.73 8.72
CA VAL A 353 -0.76 6.17 8.56
C VAL A 353 -2.19 6.46 8.11
N ALA A 354 -2.92 7.18 8.95
CA ALA A 354 -4.33 7.54 8.76
C ALA A 354 -4.59 9.03 9.12
N THR A 355 -3.61 9.90 8.85
CA THR A 355 -3.59 11.33 9.23
C THR A 355 -4.65 12.19 8.54
N GLY A 356 -5.34 11.65 7.54
CA GLY A 356 -6.44 12.30 6.85
C GLY A 356 -6.00 13.42 5.90
N ALA A 357 -6.92 14.35 5.64
CA ALA A 357 -6.73 15.56 4.84
C ALA A 357 -7.49 16.71 5.49
N THR A 358 -7.31 17.93 5.02
CA THR A 358 -8.04 19.13 5.47
C THR A 358 -8.78 19.79 4.31
N GLU A 359 -9.85 20.52 4.62
CA GLU A 359 -10.55 21.33 3.63
C GLU A 359 -9.71 22.57 3.26
N TYR A 360 -9.52 22.80 1.97
CA TYR A 360 -8.94 24.03 1.46
C TYR A 360 -9.83 25.23 1.81
N LYS A 361 -9.23 26.31 2.31
CA LYS A 361 -9.91 27.58 2.56
C LYS A 361 -9.69 28.49 1.34
N PRO A 362 -10.74 28.73 0.50
CA PRO A 362 -10.59 29.51 -0.71
C PRO A 362 -10.19 30.96 -0.44
N SER A 363 -9.46 31.56 -1.37
CA SER A 363 -9.25 33.02 -1.43
C SER A 363 -9.98 33.65 -2.62
N GLU A 364 -10.87 32.89 -3.26
CA GLU A 364 -11.66 33.29 -4.43
C GLU A 364 -13.15 33.36 -4.07
N TYR A 365 -13.94 34.03 -4.92
CA TYR A 365 -15.41 34.10 -4.83
C TYR A 365 -15.97 34.78 -3.58
N LEU A 366 -15.28 35.78 -3.03
CA LEU A 366 -15.67 36.53 -1.81
C LEU A 366 -15.73 35.66 -0.54
N TYR A 367 -15.07 34.50 -0.54
CA TYR A 367 -14.99 33.64 0.64
C TYR A 367 -14.24 34.34 1.78
N GLY A 368 -14.85 34.39 2.96
CA GLY A 368 -14.32 35.12 4.12
C GLY A 368 -14.61 36.63 4.09
N GLU A 369 -15.07 37.17 2.97
CA GLU A 369 -15.47 38.58 2.81
C GLU A 369 -16.99 38.74 2.96
N ASN A 370 -17.79 37.80 2.44
CA ASN A 370 -19.24 37.80 2.58
C ASN A 370 -19.73 36.55 3.34
N PRO A 371 -20.56 36.68 4.40
CA PRO A 371 -21.04 35.55 5.21
C PRO A 371 -22.00 34.61 4.45
N ARG A 372 -22.53 35.04 3.31
CA ARG A 372 -23.38 34.23 2.41
C ARG A 372 -22.56 33.38 1.42
N VAL A 373 -21.23 33.41 1.51
CA VAL A 373 -20.33 32.54 0.76
C VAL A 373 -19.75 31.50 1.72
N LEU A 374 -20.17 30.25 1.54
CA LEU A 374 -19.83 29.14 2.42
C LEU A 374 -19.11 28.03 1.67
N THR A 375 -18.38 27.17 2.37
CA THR A 375 -17.94 25.88 1.83
C THR A 375 -19.04 24.83 1.96
N GLN A 376 -18.89 23.72 1.24
CA GLN A 376 -19.81 22.57 1.38
C GLN A 376 -19.84 21.99 2.79
N LEU A 377 -18.73 21.98 3.54
CA LEU A 377 -18.74 21.50 4.94
C LEU A 377 -19.47 22.48 5.88
N GLN A 378 -19.34 23.78 5.65
CA GLN A 378 -20.09 24.79 6.41
C GLN A 378 -21.59 24.65 6.14
N LEU A 379 -21.99 24.51 4.87
CA LEU A 379 -23.38 24.25 4.50
C LEU A 379 -23.90 22.96 5.15
N GLU A 380 -23.13 21.87 5.12
CA GLU A 380 -23.52 20.60 5.73
C GLU A 380 -23.82 20.75 7.22
N SER A 381 -23.03 21.57 7.92
CA SER A 381 -23.20 21.83 9.35
C SER A 381 -24.51 22.58 9.60
N LEU A 382 -24.80 23.61 8.79
CA LEU A 382 -26.06 24.35 8.84
C LEU A 382 -27.28 23.47 8.52
N LEU A 383 -27.16 22.54 7.57
CA LEU A 383 -28.25 21.61 7.22
C LEU A 383 -28.46 20.52 8.30
N GLY A 384 -27.45 20.23 9.11
CA GLY A 384 -27.43 19.16 10.10
C GLY A 384 -27.78 19.56 11.54
N GLU A 385 -27.79 20.85 11.86
CA GLU A 385 -28.18 21.42 13.16
C GLU A 385 -29.69 21.30 13.45
N ARG A 386 -30.09 21.46 14.72
CA ARG A 386 -31.47 21.21 15.17
C ARG A 386 -32.45 22.16 14.48
N ARG A 387 -33.69 21.67 14.32
CA ARG A 387 -34.76 22.32 13.53
C ARG A 387 -35.00 23.80 13.88
N GLU A 388 -34.89 24.22 15.14
CA GLU A 388 -35.15 25.59 15.59
C GLU A 388 -34.05 26.60 15.14
N GLU A 389 -32.78 26.21 15.20
CA GLU A 389 -31.65 27.01 14.69
C GLU A 389 -31.64 27.03 13.16
N ARG A 390 -31.94 25.87 12.55
CA ARG A 390 -32.13 25.70 11.11
C ARG A 390 -33.30 26.53 10.57
N GLU A 391 -34.43 26.57 11.27
CA GLU A 391 -35.59 27.37 10.89
C GLU A 391 -35.22 28.85 10.89
N THR A 392 -34.51 29.38 11.89
CA THR A 392 -34.11 30.80 11.90
C THR A 392 -33.12 31.18 10.78
N LEU A 393 -32.18 30.28 10.44
CA LEU A 393 -31.19 30.49 9.37
C LEU A 393 -31.74 30.28 7.95
N LEU A 394 -32.70 29.36 7.77
CA LEU A 394 -33.30 29.03 6.46
C LEU A 394 -34.68 29.66 6.24
N SER A 395 -35.39 30.17 7.26
CA SER A 395 -36.74 30.76 7.14
C SER A 395 -36.78 32.07 6.35
N HIS A 396 -35.64 32.73 6.21
CA HIS A 396 -35.49 33.95 5.41
C HIS A 396 -34.94 33.67 4.01
N LEU A 397 -34.65 32.42 3.69
CA LEU A 397 -34.12 31.99 2.42
C LEU A 397 -35.27 31.37 1.61
N SER A 398 -35.73 32.07 0.58
CA SER A 398 -36.39 31.45 -0.58
C SER A 398 -35.29 31.15 -1.61
N PRO A 399 -34.24 30.37 -1.27
CA PRO A 399 -32.92 30.71 -1.71
C PRO A 399 -32.74 30.27 -3.13
N THR A 400 -32.34 31.22 -3.96
CA THR A 400 -31.48 30.85 -5.06
C THR A 400 -30.11 30.48 -4.45
N VAL A 401 -29.67 29.25 -4.68
CA VAL A 401 -28.39 28.72 -4.21
C VAL A 401 -27.53 28.37 -5.41
N VAL A 402 -26.32 28.93 -5.47
CA VAL A 402 -25.34 28.58 -6.50
C VAL A 402 -24.18 27.82 -5.87
N MET A 403 -23.95 26.59 -6.32
CA MET A 403 -22.83 25.76 -5.89
C MET A 403 -21.74 25.73 -6.97
N ILE A 404 -20.52 26.14 -6.64
CA ILE A 404 -19.39 26.17 -7.57
C ILE A 404 -18.51 24.93 -7.31
N GLN A 405 -18.32 24.11 -8.34
CA GLN A 405 -17.45 22.92 -8.27
C GLN A 405 -15.98 23.28 -8.49
N CYS A 406 -15.09 22.34 -8.14
CA CYS A 406 -13.65 22.43 -8.42
C CYS A 406 -12.96 23.67 -7.83
N VAL A 407 -13.44 24.21 -6.71
CA VAL A 407 -12.81 25.39 -6.07
C VAL A 407 -11.50 24.93 -5.42
N GLY A 408 -10.38 25.51 -5.87
CA GLY A 408 -9.03 25.09 -5.48
C GLY A 408 -8.64 23.66 -5.91
N SER A 409 -9.29 23.03 -6.89
CA SER A 409 -8.87 21.74 -7.43
C SER A 409 -9.06 21.66 -8.93
N ARG A 410 -8.31 20.78 -9.60
CA ARG A 410 -8.21 20.75 -11.07
C ARG A 410 -7.78 22.12 -11.61
N ASP A 411 -6.82 22.73 -10.94
CA ASP A 411 -6.15 23.97 -11.34
C ASP A 411 -4.64 23.73 -11.49
N GLN A 412 -3.88 24.74 -11.93
CA GLN A 412 -2.42 24.60 -12.14
C GLN A 412 -1.65 24.26 -10.85
N GLN A 413 -2.15 24.68 -9.69
CA GLN A 413 -1.49 24.43 -8.40
C GLN A 413 -1.87 23.07 -7.82
N ARG A 414 -3.09 22.59 -8.08
CA ARG A 414 -3.65 21.32 -7.62
C ARG A 414 -4.35 20.64 -8.80
N PRO A 415 -3.61 19.94 -9.68
CA PRO A 415 -4.16 19.34 -10.90
C PRO A 415 -5.09 18.15 -10.62
N TYR A 416 -5.11 17.62 -9.40
CA TYR A 416 -5.97 16.51 -9.00
C TYR A 416 -7.42 16.92 -8.74
N CYS A 417 -8.30 15.92 -8.75
CA CYS A 417 -9.70 16.04 -8.36
C CYS A 417 -9.89 15.61 -6.91
N SER A 418 -10.64 16.39 -6.12
CA SER A 418 -10.96 16.05 -4.73
C SER A 418 -11.98 14.93 -4.54
N ARG A 419 -12.41 14.29 -5.64
CA ARG A 419 -13.21 13.04 -5.75
C ARG A 419 -14.62 13.05 -5.13
N VAL A 420 -14.85 13.76 -4.02
CA VAL A 420 -16.12 13.75 -3.28
C VAL A 420 -16.98 15.01 -3.49
N CYS A 421 -16.38 16.12 -3.96
CA CYS A 421 -17.02 17.43 -4.03
C CYS A 421 -18.33 17.44 -4.85
N CYS A 422 -18.35 16.79 -6.03
CA CYS A 422 -19.56 16.69 -6.85
C CYS A 422 -20.67 15.89 -6.15
N THR A 423 -20.32 14.78 -5.50
CA THR A 423 -21.28 13.94 -4.78
C THR A 423 -21.84 14.68 -3.56
N GLN A 424 -20.99 15.40 -2.83
CA GLN A 424 -21.41 16.21 -1.69
C GLN A 424 -22.36 17.34 -2.12
N ALA A 425 -22.08 18.02 -3.23
CA ALA A 425 -22.95 19.06 -3.77
C ALA A 425 -24.33 18.51 -4.15
N VAL A 426 -24.38 17.36 -4.85
CA VAL A 426 -25.64 16.69 -5.19
C VAL A 426 -26.42 16.29 -3.93
N LYS A 427 -25.74 15.71 -2.94
CA LYS A 427 -26.34 15.33 -1.65
C LYS A 427 -26.94 16.54 -0.94
N ASN A 428 -26.20 17.63 -0.80
CA ASN A 428 -26.66 18.84 -0.14
C ASN A 428 -27.80 19.51 -0.92
N ALA A 429 -27.76 19.50 -2.25
CA ALA A 429 -28.85 20.01 -3.09
C ALA A 429 -30.15 19.22 -2.90
N LEU A 430 -30.06 17.88 -2.87
CA LEU A 430 -31.21 17.01 -2.57
C LEU A 430 -31.76 17.28 -1.16
N LYS A 431 -30.89 17.49 -0.17
CA LYS A 431 -31.31 17.82 1.19
C LYS A 431 -32.01 19.17 1.28
N ILE A 432 -31.54 20.17 0.53
CA ILE A 432 -32.21 21.47 0.41
C ILE A 432 -33.59 21.29 -0.23
N LYS A 433 -33.70 20.53 -1.32
CA LYS A 433 -34.98 20.25 -2.01
C LYS A 433 -35.97 19.47 -1.14
N GLU A 434 -35.50 18.55 -0.32
CA GLU A 434 -36.33 17.84 0.67
C GLU A 434 -36.91 18.82 1.70
N ASN A 435 -36.13 19.82 2.12
CA ASN A 435 -36.53 20.81 3.11
C ASN A 435 -37.38 21.94 2.51
N ASN A 436 -37.10 22.34 1.28
CA ASN A 436 -37.79 23.38 0.51
C ASN A 436 -37.82 22.99 -0.98
N PRO A 437 -38.91 22.37 -1.46
CA PRO A 437 -39.04 21.95 -2.86
C PRO A 437 -38.90 23.08 -3.87
N ASP A 438 -39.30 24.30 -3.49
CA ASP A 438 -39.33 25.49 -4.35
C ASP A 438 -37.98 26.22 -4.44
N ALA A 439 -36.96 25.77 -3.70
CA ALA A 439 -35.62 26.36 -3.76
C ALA A 439 -35.00 26.26 -5.17
N ASN A 440 -34.43 27.35 -5.67
CA ASN A 440 -33.74 27.36 -6.97
C ASN A 440 -32.27 27.00 -6.77
N ILE A 441 -31.81 25.87 -7.28
CA ILE A 441 -30.44 25.40 -7.06
C ILE A 441 -29.72 25.27 -8.39
N TYR A 442 -28.57 25.93 -8.50
CA TYR A 442 -27.68 25.89 -9.65
C TYR A 442 -26.34 25.28 -9.24
N ILE A 443 -25.89 24.24 -9.94
CA ILE A 443 -24.56 23.64 -9.73
C ILE A 443 -23.71 23.96 -10.96
N LEU A 444 -22.69 24.79 -10.75
CA LEU A 444 -21.73 25.19 -11.78
C LEU A 444 -20.57 24.18 -11.80
N TYR A 445 -20.35 23.50 -12.91
CA TYR A 445 -19.40 22.38 -12.98
C TYR A 445 -18.57 22.37 -14.27
N ARG A 446 -17.43 21.67 -14.24
CA ARG A 446 -16.68 21.30 -15.45
C ARG A 446 -17.10 19.91 -15.94
N ASP A 447 -16.98 18.93 -15.05
CA ASP A 447 -17.49 17.56 -15.22
C ASP A 447 -18.19 17.13 -13.92
N ILE A 448 -19.30 16.41 -14.04
CA ILE A 448 -19.95 15.77 -12.90
C ILE A 448 -19.31 14.40 -12.66
N ARG A 449 -18.77 14.20 -11.46
CA ARG A 449 -18.07 12.96 -11.07
C ARG A 449 -18.85 12.20 -9.99
N THR A 450 -20.06 11.79 -10.31
CA THR A 450 -20.93 10.91 -9.49
C THR A 450 -20.82 9.46 -9.96
N TYR A 451 -19.61 8.91 -9.99
CA TYR A 451 -19.33 7.59 -10.58
C TYR A 451 -19.99 6.42 -9.82
N GLY A 452 -20.15 5.29 -10.51
CA GLY A 452 -20.79 4.09 -9.98
C GLY A 452 -22.28 4.30 -9.73
N PHE A 453 -22.78 3.80 -8.60
CA PHE A 453 -24.20 3.94 -8.24
C PHE A 453 -24.61 5.37 -7.87
N ARG A 454 -23.65 6.30 -7.72
CA ARG A 454 -23.94 7.69 -7.37
C ARG A 454 -24.61 8.48 -8.49
N GLU A 455 -24.54 7.97 -9.72
CA GLU A 455 -25.15 8.57 -10.91
C GLU A 455 -26.67 8.67 -10.79
N GLU A 456 -27.29 7.75 -10.04
CA GLU A 456 -28.72 7.79 -9.74
C GLU A 456 -29.13 9.06 -8.96
N TYR A 457 -28.30 9.49 -8.00
CA TYR A 457 -28.59 10.70 -7.22
C TYR A 457 -28.40 11.97 -8.05
N TYR A 458 -27.45 11.97 -9.00
CA TYR A 458 -27.33 13.05 -9.97
C TYR A 458 -28.61 13.16 -10.83
N ARG A 459 -29.11 12.04 -11.35
CA ARG A 459 -30.39 11.99 -12.08
C ARG A 459 -31.55 12.50 -11.22
N LYS A 460 -31.66 12.01 -9.99
CA LYS A 460 -32.70 12.42 -9.03
C LYS A 460 -32.66 13.92 -8.75
N ALA A 461 -31.47 14.51 -8.60
CA ALA A 461 -31.33 15.95 -8.39
C ALA A 461 -31.85 16.74 -9.60
N ARG A 462 -31.55 16.29 -10.82
CA ARG A 462 -32.09 16.92 -12.05
C ARG A 462 -33.61 16.81 -12.14
N GLU A 463 -34.17 15.65 -11.80
CA GLU A 463 -35.63 15.42 -11.78
C GLU A 463 -36.34 16.32 -10.76
N GLN A 464 -35.67 16.68 -9.67
CA GLN A 464 -36.16 17.64 -8.66
C GLN A 464 -35.92 19.12 -9.04
N GLY A 465 -35.46 19.40 -10.27
CA GLY A 465 -35.28 20.75 -10.79
C GLY A 465 -33.98 21.42 -10.37
N VAL A 466 -32.96 20.67 -9.92
CA VAL A 466 -31.60 21.22 -9.77
C VAL A 466 -30.99 21.43 -11.16
N ILE A 467 -30.54 22.66 -11.42
CA ILE A 467 -30.00 23.07 -12.71
C ILE A 467 -28.47 22.92 -12.69
N PHE A 468 -27.92 22.27 -13.72
CA PHE A 468 -26.48 22.04 -13.84
C PHE A 468 -25.94 22.83 -15.03
N ILE A 469 -25.03 23.77 -14.78
CA ILE A 469 -24.46 24.65 -15.81
C ILE A 469 -22.98 24.33 -15.96
N ARG A 470 -22.58 23.97 -17.18
CA ARG A 470 -21.19 23.65 -17.47
C ARG A 470 -20.38 24.93 -17.73
N TYR A 471 -19.19 25.02 -17.14
CA TYR A 471 -18.20 26.07 -17.43
C TYR A 471 -16.85 25.44 -17.84
N GLU A 472 -16.02 26.22 -18.53
CA GLU A 472 -14.69 25.81 -18.99
C GLU A 472 -13.59 26.34 -18.06
N GLU A 473 -12.44 25.66 -18.01
CA GLU A 473 -11.34 25.99 -17.09
C GLU A 473 -10.84 27.44 -17.21
N MET A 474 -10.76 27.93 -18.45
CA MET A 474 -10.29 29.28 -18.77
C MET A 474 -11.40 30.35 -18.61
N GLU A 475 -12.65 29.92 -18.41
CA GLU A 475 -13.83 30.78 -18.27
C GLU A 475 -14.55 30.45 -16.96
N LYS A 476 -13.82 30.53 -15.84
CA LYS A 476 -14.38 30.33 -14.49
C LYS A 476 -15.54 31.30 -14.22
N PRO A 477 -16.56 30.88 -13.43
CA PRO A 477 -17.60 31.78 -12.94
C PRO A 477 -16.98 32.96 -12.20
N ARG A 478 -17.73 34.05 -12.05
CA ARG A 478 -17.38 35.19 -11.20
C ARG A 478 -18.47 35.42 -10.18
N VAL A 479 -18.08 35.75 -8.96
CA VAL A 479 -19.00 36.11 -7.88
C VAL A 479 -18.77 37.57 -7.54
N GLU A 480 -19.85 38.35 -7.58
CA GLU A 480 -19.84 39.78 -7.33
C GLU A 480 -20.93 40.11 -6.31
N GLU A 481 -20.70 41.14 -5.50
CA GLU A 481 -21.72 41.72 -4.64
C GLU A 481 -22.04 43.12 -5.15
N ALA A 482 -23.32 43.35 -5.49
CA ALA A 482 -23.78 44.65 -5.94
C ALA A 482 -25.19 44.91 -5.39
N ASP A 483 -25.38 46.11 -4.84
CA ASP A 483 -26.63 46.55 -4.21
C ASP A 483 -27.07 45.63 -3.05
N GLY A 484 -26.11 45.02 -2.33
CA GLY A 484 -26.36 44.09 -1.22
C GLY A 484 -26.82 42.69 -1.63
N GLN A 485 -26.90 42.41 -2.94
CA GLN A 485 -27.25 41.11 -3.51
C GLN A 485 -26.02 40.41 -4.09
N LEU A 486 -25.87 39.11 -3.84
CA LEU A 486 -24.86 38.28 -4.51
C LEU A 486 -25.31 37.94 -5.93
N ARG A 487 -24.37 38.02 -6.88
CA ARG A 487 -24.59 37.68 -8.28
C ARG A 487 -23.49 36.77 -8.76
N VAL A 488 -23.85 35.71 -9.48
CA VAL A 488 -22.91 34.81 -10.13
C VAL A 488 -23.02 34.95 -11.64
N LEU A 489 -21.90 35.27 -12.28
CA LEU A 489 -21.78 35.35 -13.73
C LEU A 489 -21.09 34.07 -14.23
N VAL A 490 -21.72 33.37 -15.18
CA VAL A 490 -21.16 32.15 -15.78
C VAL A 490 -21.51 32.10 -17.25
N LYS A 491 -20.54 31.75 -18.10
CA LYS A 491 -20.79 31.58 -19.53
C LYS A 491 -21.30 30.18 -19.80
N ASP A 492 -22.54 30.10 -20.27
CA ASP A 492 -23.15 28.84 -20.66
C ASP A 492 -22.59 28.38 -22.01
N GLN A 493 -22.06 27.16 -22.04
CA GLN A 493 -21.38 26.63 -23.23
C GLN A 493 -22.35 26.19 -24.34
N VAL A 494 -23.64 25.98 -24.01
CA VAL A 494 -24.66 25.58 -24.99
C VAL A 494 -25.26 26.81 -25.66
N LEU A 495 -25.55 27.85 -24.88
CA LEU A 495 -26.12 29.11 -25.37
C LEU A 495 -25.04 30.06 -25.92
N GLY A 496 -23.80 29.95 -25.45
CA GLY A 496 -22.71 30.87 -25.81
C GLY A 496 -22.81 32.25 -25.14
N GLU A 497 -23.75 32.43 -24.22
CA GLU A 497 -24.02 33.69 -23.51
C GLU A 497 -23.60 33.64 -22.04
N THR A 498 -23.33 34.81 -21.46
CA THR A 498 -23.08 34.95 -20.02
C THR A 498 -24.41 35.03 -19.28
N LEU A 499 -24.70 34.00 -18.50
CA LEU A 499 -25.81 33.96 -17.57
C LEU A 499 -25.48 34.78 -16.32
N ARG A 500 -26.45 35.58 -15.88
CA ARG A 500 -26.43 36.27 -14.58
C ARG A 500 -27.44 35.60 -13.66
N ILE A 501 -26.96 35.07 -12.54
CA ILE A 501 -27.77 34.41 -11.52
C ILE A 501 -27.69 35.25 -10.24
N ASP A 502 -28.76 35.96 -9.92
CA ASP A 502 -28.89 36.63 -8.62
C ASP A 502 -29.19 35.56 -7.57
N THR A 503 -28.37 35.49 -6.53
CA THR A 503 -28.35 34.35 -5.59
C THR A 503 -28.34 34.84 -4.15
N ASP A 504 -28.90 34.06 -3.25
CA ASP A 504 -28.93 34.36 -1.82
C ASP A 504 -27.78 33.68 -1.08
N LEU A 505 -27.30 32.56 -1.63
CA LEU A 505 -26.19 31.79 -1.08
C LEU A 505 -25.27 31.30 -2.20
N VAL A 506 -23.96 31.41 -1.97
CA VAL A 506 -22.93 30.78 -2.80
C VAL A 506 -22.22 29.70 -1.99
N VAL A 507 -22.10 28.51 -2.56
CA VAL A 507 -21.51 27.34 -1.88
C VAL A 507 -20.32 26.84 -2.68
N LEU A 508 -19.14 26.88 -2.07
CA LEU A 508 -17.88 26.51 -2.68
C LEU A 508 -17.57 25.05 -2.38
N SER A 509 -17.42 24.24 -3.43
CA SER A 509 -17.03 22.85 -3.31
C SER A 509 -15.51 22.77 -3.28
N SER A 510 -14.96 23.15 -2.14
CA SER A 510 -13.53 23.31 -1.86
C SER A 510 -12.76 22.01 -1.97
N ALA A 511 -11.48 22.14 -2.32
CA ALA A 511 -10.57 21.02 -2.43
C ALA A 511 -10.22 20.35 -1.09
N MET A 512 -9.79 19.08 -1.17
CA MET A 512 -9.13 18.39 -0.07
C MET A 512 -7.62 18.52 -0.23
N VAL A 513 -6.94 19.02 0.79
CA VAL A 513 -5.48 19.21 0.80
C VAL A 513 -4.83 18.38 1.90
N PRO A 514 -3.62 17.85 1.71
CA PRO A 514 -2.93 17.11 2.75
C PRO A 514 -2.58 18.02 3.94
N PRO A 515 -2.50 17.48 5.17
CA PRO A 515 -2.06 18.24 6.33
C PRO A 515 -0.60 18.68 6.17
N ALA A 516 -0.26 19.89 6.64
CA ALA A 516 1.11 20.44 6.54
C ALA A 516 2.19 19.52 7.18
N GLY A 517 1.85 18.80 8.25
CA GLY A 517 2.76 17.88 8.94
C GLY A 517 3.05 16.57 8.19
N ASN A 518 2.47 16.34 6.99
CA ASN A 518 2.75 15.14 6.21
C ASN A 518 4.23 15.06 5.81
N ARG A 519 4.88 16.19 5.49
CA ARG A 519 6.30 16.20 5.10
C ARG A 519 7.21 15.73 6.23
N ASP A 520 7.00 16.24 7.44
CA ASP A 520 7.78 15.87 8.62
C ASP A 520 7.55 14.39 8.96
N LEU A 521 6.29 13.94 8.94
CA LEU A 521 5.96 12.54 9.19
C LEU A 521 6.53 11.59 8.13
N ALA A 522 6.49 11.99 6.85
CA ALA A 522 7.06 11.22 5.74
C ALA A 522 8.57 11.06 5.87
N GLN A 523 9.28 12.10 6.34
CA GLN A 523 10.71 12.04 6.64
C GLN A 523 10.99 11.07 7.79
N MET A 524 10.24 11.14 8.90
CA MET A 524 10.40 10.22 10.04
C MET A 524 10.15 8.76 9.64
N LEU A 525 9.12 8.51 8.82
CA LEU A 525 8.78 7.18 8.31
C LEU A 525 9.65 6.72 7.15
N LYS A 526 10.42 7.63 6.54
CA LYS A 526 11.21 7.40 5.32
C LYS A 526 10.34 6.88 4.17
N VAL A 527 9.18 7.50 3.95
CA VAL A 527 8.25 7.14 2.86
C VAL A 527 8.06 8.32 1.90
N PRO A 528 7.83 8.06 0.60
CA PRO A 528 7.64 9.13 -0.36
C PRO A 528 6.27 9.80 -0.24
N LEU A 529 6.23 11.08 -0.60
CA LEU A 529 5.01 11.80 -0.95
C LEU A 529 4.95 11.95 -2.48
N ASN A 530 3.75 12.14 -3.03
CA ASN A 530 3.58 12.56 -4.41
C ASN A 530 3.77 14.08 -4.56
N ASP A 531 3.71 14.59 -5.78
CA ASP A 531 3.89 16.02 -6.10
C ASP A 531 2.85 16.93 -5.39
N ASP A 532 1.75 16.35 -4.91
CA ASP A 532 0.66 17.02 -4.22
C ASP A 532 0.73 16.89 -2.68
N ASP A 533 1.84 16.39 -2.12
CA ASP A 533 2.08 16.15 -0.69
C ASP A 533 1.19 15.08 -0.01
N PHE A 534 0.51 14.23 -0.78
CA PHE A 534 -0.13 13.02 -0.27
C PHE A 534 0.85 11.85 -0.21
N PHE A 535 0.60 10.90 0.69
CA PHE A 535 1.43 9.72 0.83
C PHE A 535 1.35 8.81 -0.39
N LEU A 536 2.51 8.49 -0.99
CA LEU A 536 2.59 7.67 -2.19
C LEU A 536 2.74 6.19 -1.83
N GLU A 537 1.81 5.37 -2.32
CA GLU A 537 1.84 3.91 -2.14
C GLU A 537 3.01 3.23 -2.87
N ALA A 538 3.32 2.00 -2.47
CA ALA A 538 4.39 1.19 -3.07
C ALA A 538 4.12 0.86 -4.54
N HIS A 539 2.86 0.59 -4.89
CA HIS A 539 2.45 0.33 -6.26
C HIS A 539 0.94 0.53 -6.43
N VAL A 540 0.54 1.45 -7.32
CA VAL A 540 -0.84 1.86 -7.56
C VAL A 540 -1.85 0.71 -7.70
N LYS A 541 -1.53 -0.36 -8.43
CA LYS A 541 -2.42 -1.52 -8.60
C LYS A 541 -2.23 -2.64 -7.57
N LEU A 542 -1.00 -3.10 -7.37
CA LEU A 542 -0.72 -4.35 -6.66
C LEU A 542 -0.51 -4.19 -5.16
N ARG A 543 -0.12 -2.99 -4.70
CA ARG A 543 0.15 -2.70 -3.29
C ARG A 543 -0.42 -1.30 -2.93
N PRO A 544 -1.75 -1.12 -3.04
CA PRO A 544 -2.39 0.21 -2.93
C PRO A 544 -2.46 0.77 -1.49
N VAL A 545 -2.05 -0.02 -0.49
CA VAL A 545 -2.09 0.37 0.93
C VAL A 545 -0.74 0.20 1.63
N ASP A 546 0.26 -0.32 0.92
CA ASP A 546 1.60 -0.53 1.46
C ASP A 546 2.49 0.66 1.08
N PHE A 547 3.49 0.97 1.90
CA PHE A 547 4.64 1.75 1.45
C PHE A 547 5.76 0.86 0.91
N ALA A 548 6.73 1.49 0.23
CA ALA A 548 7.99 0.82 -0.13
C ALA A 548 8.78 0.39 1.13
N THR A 549 8.65 1.15 2.21
CA THR A 549 9.17 0.80 3.54
C THR A 549 8.34 -0.32 4.16
N ASP A 550 8.97 -1.47 4.40
CA ASP A 550 8.31 -2.64 5.01
C ASP A 550 7.70 -2.30 6.37
N GLY A 551 6.50 -2.82 6.64
CA GLY A 551 5.83 -2.64 7.94
C GLY A 551 5.11 -1.31 8.12
N VAL A 552 5.15 -0.42 7.13
CA VAL A 552 4.41 0.85 7.12
C VAL A 552 3.31 0.80 6.06
N PHE A 553 2.10 1.20 6.43
CA PHE A 553 0.90 1.17 5.58
C PHE A 553 0.18 2.51 5.60
N VAL A 554 -0.70 2.76 4.63
CA VAL A 554 -1.49 3.98 4.54
C VAL A 554 -2.97 3.68 4.28
N CYS A 555 -3.86 4.47 4.86
CA CYS A 555 -5.28 4.40 4.56
C CYS A 555 -6.02 5.75 4.70
N GLY A 556 -7.18 5.85 4.03
CA GLY A 556 -8.05 7.00 4.09
C GLY A 556 -7.52 8.21 3.34
N LEU A 557 -7.90 9.40 3.80
CA LEU A 557 -7.57 10.65 3.10
C LEU A 557 -6.07 11.00 3.12
N ALA A 558 -5.27 10.37 3.99
CA ALA A 558 -3.81 10.53 4.00
C ALA A 558 -3.16 10.09 2.68
N HIS A 559 -3.75 9.09 2.03
CA HIS A 559 -3.28 8.55 0.75
C HIS A 559 -3.74 9.39 -0.44
N ALA A 560 -5.00 9.84 -0.45
CA ALA A 560 -5.60 10.65 -1.52
C ALA A 560 -7.06 11.01 -1.15
N PRO A 561 -7.67 12.04 -1.77
CA PRO A 561 -9.10 12.32 -1.63
C PRO A 561 -9.95 11.10 -2.04
N LYS A 562 -10.85 10.65 -1.16
CA LYS A 562 -11.70 9.46 -1.38
C LYS A 562 -12.94 9.48 -0.51
N ALA A 563 -13.96 8.71 -0.90
CA ALA A 563 -15.20 8.63 -0.16
C ALA A 563 -15.06 7.76 1.11
N VAL A 564 -16.11 7.73 1.95
CA VAL A 564 -16.09 7.01 3.22
C VAL A 564 -16.04 5.49 3.01
N GLU A 565 -16.71 4.98 1.99
CA GLU A 565 -16.74 3.57 1.60
C GLU A 565 -15.34 3.09 1.23
N GLU A 566 -14.66 3.87 0.38
CA GLU A 566 -13.28 3.62 -0.01
C GLU A 566 -12.34 3.69 1.21
N THR A 567 -12.59 4.65 2.11
CA THR A 567 -11.81 4.83 3.34
C THR A 567 -11.94 3.63 4.28
N VAL A 568 -13.16 3.13 4.51
CA VAL A 568 -13.42 1.97 5.35
C VAL A 568 -12.79 0.71 4.76
N ALA A 569 -12.97 0.47 3.45
CA ALA A 569 -12.33 -0.66 2.77
C ALA A 569 -10.80 -0.58 2.84
N GLN A 570 -10.22 0.60 2.61
CA GLN A 570 -8.77 0.80 2.65
C GLN A 570 -8.20 0.64 4.06
N ALA A 571 -8.95 1.04 5.09
CA ALA A 571 -8.55 0.83 6.48
C ALA A 571 -8.51 -0.66 6.86
N SER A 572 -9.55 -1.44 6.50
CA SER A 572 -9.54 -2.90 6.71
C SER A 572 -8.44 -3.57 5.88
N ALA A 573 -8.16 -3.09 4.68
CA ALA A 573 -7.06 -3.58 3.85
C ALA A 573 -5.69 -3.34 4.51
N ALA A 574 -5.40 -2.12 4.97
CA ALA A 574 -4.17 -1.80 5.69
C ALA A 574 -4.01 -2.67 6.94
N ALA A 575 -5.09 -2.88 7.71
CA ALA A 575 -5.10 -3.81 8.84
C ALA A 575 -4.81 -5.26 8.42
N SER A 576 -5.37 -5.74 7.30
CA SER A 576 -5.06 -7.08 6.77
C SER A 576 -3.58 -7.22 6.44
N ARG A 577 -3.01 -6.23 5.74
CA ARG A 577 -1.60 -6.24 5.33
C ARG A 577 -0.67 -6.18 6.53
N ALA A 578 -0.96 -5.31 7.50
CA ALA A 578 -0.27 -5.24 8.78
C ALA A 578 -0.32 -6.57 9.56
N ALA A 579 -1.49 -7.23 9.60
CA ALA A 579 -1.66 -8.52 10.27
C ALA A 579 -0.81 -9.65 9.64
N THR A 580 -0.42 -9.57 8.37
CA THR A 580 0.50 -10.54 7.76
C THR A 580 1.90 -10.52 8.38
N ILE A 581 2.28 -9.39 8.98
CA ILE A 581 3.54 -9.23 9.71
C ILE A 581 3.32 -9.62 11.17
N LEU A 582 2.32 -9.02 11.83
CA LEU A 582 2.04 -9.24 13.25
C LEU A 582 1.71 -10.70 13.59
N SER A 583 1.13 -11.46 12.66
CA SER A 583 0.84 -12.88 12.87
C SER A 583 2.08 -13.77 12.94
N LYS A 584 3.23 -13.34 12.40
CA LYS A 584 4.48 -14.13 12.39
C LYS A 584 5.20 -14.04 13.73
N SER A 585 5.71 -15.13 14.28
CA SER A 585 6.52 -15.11 15.52
C SER A 585 7.83 -14.36 15.33
N PHE A 586 8.45 -14.51 14.15
CA PHE A 586 9.66 -13.81 13.76
C PHE A 586 9.64 -13.42 12.28
N ILE A 587 10.41 -12.40 11.92
CA ILE A 587 10.79 -12.09 10.54
C ILE A 587 12.17 -12.68 10.30
N LYS A 588 12.32 -13.38 9.18
CA LYS A 588 13.62 -13.83 8.69
C LYS A 588 14.27 -12.68 7.92
N VAL A 589 15.45 -12.28 8.36
CA VAL A 589 16.32 -11.40 7.58
C VAL A 589 17.23 -12.29 6.73
N GLU A 590 17.36 -11.94 5.45
CA GLU A 590 18.22 -12.65 4.52
C GLU A 590 19.67 -12.67 5.04
N GLY A 591 20.38 -13.79 4.89
CA GLY A 591 21.77 -13.91 5.34
C GLY A 591 22.78 -13.08 4.55
N LYS A 592 22.38 -12.55 3.38
CA LYS A 592 23.21 -11.72 2.48
C LYS A 592 23.31 -10.27 2.96
N VAL A 593 23.78 -10.08 4.19
CA VAL A 593 23.98 -8.76 4.83
C VAL A 593 25.44 -8.31 4.75
N ALA A 594 25.66 -7.01 4.94
CA ALA A 594 26.99 -6.45 5.07
C ALA A 594 27.64 -6.87 6.39
N SER A 595 28.95 -7.10 6.37
CA SER A 595 29.75 -7.44 7.56
C SER A 595 31.10 -6.75 7.51
N VAL A 596 31.60 -6.28 8.67
CA VAL A 596 32.88 -5.57 8.78
C VAL A 596 33.96 -6.49 9.33
N ARG A 597 35.11 -6.51 8.66
CA ARG A 597 36.36 -7.05 9.15
C ARG A 597 37.07 -5.96 9.95
N GLU A 598 36.88 -5.98 11.27
CA GLU A 598 37.41 -4.96 12.18
C GLU A 598 38.92 -4.72 11.98
N SER A 599 39.70 -5.78 11.71
CA SER A 599 41.15 -5.70 11.50
C SER A 599 41.60 -4.87 10.28
N ARG A 600 40.67 -4.52 9.38
CA ARG A 600 40.92 -3.67 8.20
C ARG A 600 40.18 -2.34 8.25
N CYS A 601 39.26 -2.17 9.20
CA CYS A 601 38.45 -0.97 9.30
C CYS A 601 39.24 0.15 9.96
N THR A 602 39.17 1.36 9.41
CA THR A 602 39.83 2.55 9.95
C THR A 602 38.85 3.54 10.58
N GLY A 603 37.56 3.18 10.68
CA GLY A 603 36.54 4.06 11.27
C GLY A 603 36.24 5.32 10.45
N CYS A 604 36.52 5.34 9.15
CA CYS A 604 36.47 6.56 8.33
C CYS A 604 35.05 7.12 8.06
N GLY A 605 33.98 6.45 8.48
CA GLY A 605 32.59 6.94 8.37
C GLY A 605 31.95 6.92 6.98
N MET A 606 32.70 6.66 5.90
CA MET A 606 32.14 6.69 4.54
C MET A 606 30.99 5.69 4.34
N CYS A 607 31.09 4.49 4.92
CA CYS A 607 30.08 3.45 4.82
C CYS A 607 28.77 3.80 5.57
N GLU A 608 28.86 4.54 6.68
CA GLU A 608 27.72 5.07 7.42
C GLU A 608 26.99 6.14 6.60
N ALA A 609 27.74 7.10 6.03
CA ALA A 609 27.19 8.21 5.26
C ALA A 609 26.40 7.77 3.99
N VAL A 610 26.78 6.65 3.37
CA VAL A 610 26.15 6.16 2.15
C VAL A 610 25.07 5.10 2.39
N CYS A 611 24.82 4.69 3.63
CA CYS A 611 23.84 3.64 3.92
C CYS A 611 22.42 4.21 3.89
N PRO A 612 21.56 3.88 2.89
CA PRO A 612 20.20 4.44 2.83
C PRO A 612 19.29 3.93 3.95
N TYR A 613 19.68 2.83 4.60
CA TYR A 613 18.92 2.17 5.67
C TYR A 613 19.43 2.52 7.07
N ASN A 614 20.49 3.32 7.21
CA ASN A 614 21.20 3.56 8.47
C ASN A 614 21.59 2.27 9.21
N ALA A 615 21.87 1.21 8.45
CA ALA A 615 22.29 -0.07 8.99
C ALA A 615 23.75 -0.05 9.47
N VAL A 616 24.56 0.88 8.97
CA VAL A 616 25.98 0.99 9.31
C VAL A 616 26.18 2.20 10.21
N LYS A 617 26.88 2.03 11.33
CA LYS A 617 27.32 3.13 12.21
C LYS A 617 28.78 2.95 12.58
N VAL A 618 29.53 4.03 12.72
CA VAL A 618 30.88 3.98 13.31
C VAL A 618 30.76 3.95 14.83
N ASP A 619 31.38 2.94 15.45
CA ASP A 619 31.57 2.87 16.89
C ASP A 619 32.66 3.89 17.29
N PRO A 620 32.34 4.92 18.07
CA PRO A 620 33.29 5.99 18.41
C PRO A 620 34.37 5.53 19.39
N GLU A 621 34.16 4.44 20.13
CA GLU A 621 35.14 3.91 21.09
C GLU A 621 36.12 2.97 20.39
N LYS A 622 35.59 2.07 19.55
CA LYS A 622 36.41 1.09 18.82
C LYS A 622 37.03 1.64 17.54
N MET A 623 36.54 2.78 17.04
CA MET A 623 36.95 3.36 15.77
C MET A 623 36.79 2.38 14.59
N VAL A 624 35.75 1.55 14.62
CA VAL A 624 35.38 0.62 13.54
C VAL A 624 33.91 0.78 13.19
N ALA A 625 33.56 0.50 11.94
CA ALA A 625 32.16 0.44 11.53
C ALA A 625 31.51 -0.85 12.05
N ALA A 626 30.26 -0.75 12.50
CA ALA A 626 29.41 -1.85 12.89
C ALA A 626 28.16 -1.88 12.00
N VAL A 627 27.74 -3.08 11.58
CA VAL A 627 26.50 -3.27 10.82
C VAL A 627 25.44 -3.83 11.74
N ASN A 628 24.31 -3.14 11.84
CA ASN A 628 23.06 -3.71 12.31
C ASN A 628 22.49 -4.61 11.21
N GLU A 629 22.73 -5.91 11.33
CA GLU A 629 22.29 -6.91 10.34
C GLU A 629 20.78 -6.88 10.11
N ALA A 630 19.97 -6.53 11.13
CA ALA A 630 18.52 -6.43 11.00
C ALA A 630 18.05 -5.31 10.06
N LEU A 631 18.82 -4.22 9.99
CA LEU A 631 18.55 -3.08 9.11
C LEU A 631 19.16 -3.26 7.71
N CYS A 632 20.14 -4.16 7.57
CA CYS A 632 20.88 -4.30 6.34
C CYS A 632 20.04 -5.01 5.27
N LYS A 633 19.83 -4.37 4.12
CA LYS A 633 19.14 -4.95 2.95
C LYS A 633 20.09 -5.53 1.90
N GLY A 634 21.36 -5.76 2.24
CA GLY A 634 22.33 -6.40 1.34
C GLY A 634 22.67 -5.61 0.06
N CYS A 635 22.36 -4.32 -0.02
CA CYS A 635 22.46 -3.55 -1.28
C CYS A 635 23.88 -3.32 -1.82
N GLY A 636 24.93 -3.58 -1.02
CA GLY A 636 26.33 -3.47 -1.46
C GLY A 636 26.91 -2.05 -1.55
N VAL A 637 26.13 -0.98 -1.37
CA VAL A 637 26.62 0.42 -1.50
C VAL A 637 27.78 0.72 -0.55
N CYS A 638 27.70 0.23 0.70
CA CYS A 638 28.77 0.41 1.68
C CYS A 638 30.05 -0.37 1.33
N SER A 639 29.90 -1.57 0.74
CA SER A 639 31.00 -2.43 0.26
C SER A 639 31.74 -1.72 -0.87
N ALA A 640 31.00 -1.29 -1.90
CA ALA A 640 31.56 -0.59 -3.06
C ALA A 640 32.24 0.75 -2.70
N THR A 641 31.87 1.37 -1.58
CA THR A 641 32.46 2.64 -1.12
C THR A 641 33.71 2.43 -0.26
N CYS A 642 33.92 1.23 0.30
CA CYS A 642 34.95 0.99 1.30
C CYS A 642 36.35 0.89 0.70
N ARG A 643 37.13 1.97 0.83
CA ARG A 643 38.50 2.03 0.29
C ARG A 643 39.48 1.04 0.93
N SER A 644 39.24 0.60 2.17
CA SER A 644 40.10 -0.37 2.84
C SER A 644 39.69 -1.83 2.61
N GLY A 645 38.61 -2.08 1.85
CA GLY A 645 38.07 -3.43 1.66
C GLY A 645 37.72 -4.11 2.98
N ALA A 646 37.24 -3.33 3.95
CA ALA A 646 36.95 -3.78 5.31
C ALA A 646 35.50 -4.20 5.50
N ILE A 647 34.58 -3.81 4.62
CA ILE A 647 33.17 -4.22 4.67
C ILE A 647 32.81 -4.92 3.36
N ASP A 648 32.22 -6.10 3.48
CA ASP A 648 31.77 -6.95 2.37
C ASP A 648 30.29 -7.29 2.57
N VAL A 649 29.56 -7.61 1.50
CA VAL A 649 28.24 -8.27 1.59
C VAL A 649 28.41 -9.78 1.50
N ARG A 650 27.91 -10.52 2.49
CA ARG A 650 27.97 -11.99 2.50
C ARG A 650 27.23 -12.55 1.26
N GLY A 651 27.85 -13.48 0.53
CA GLY A 651 27.32 -14.04 -0.73
C GLY A 651 27.51 -13.14 -1.96
N PHE A 652 28.05 -11.94 -1.79
CA PHE A 652 28.50 -11.01 -2.83
C PHE A 652 29.78 -10.27 -2.40
N THR A 653 30.72 -10.97 -1.78
CA THR A 653 32.01 -10.42 -1.38
C THR A 653 32.83 -10.04 -2.61
N ASP A 654 33.79 -9.13 -2.46
CA ASP A 654 34.65 -8.72 -3.58
C ASP A 654 35.35 -9.93 -4.22
N ASN A 655 35.81 -10.90 -3.41
CA ASN A 655 36.44 -12.12 -3.90
C ASN A 655 35.47 -13.01 -4.69
N GLU A 656 34.21 -13.15 -4.26
CA GLU A 656 33.19 -13.91 -4.96
C GLU A 656 32.86 -13.29 -6.32
N ILE A 657 32.76 -11.95 -6.38
CA ILE A 657 32.50 -11.22 -7.62
C ILE A 657 33.70 -11.32 -8.57
N LEU A 658 34.92 -11.05 -8.08
CA LEU A 658 36.14 -11.14 -8.89
C LEU A 658 36.34 -12.57 -9.41
N ALA A 659 36.13 -13.59 -8.58
CA ALA A 659 36.24 -14.98 -9.01
C ALA A 659 35.26 -15.33 -10.13
N ALA A 660 34.09 -14.71 -10.20
CA ALA A 660 33.17 -14.87 -11.31
C ALA A 660 33.65 -14.12 -12.56
N VAL A 661 34.06 -12.86 -12.42
CA VAL A 661 34.42 -11.99 -13.56
C VAL A 661 35.74 -12.40 -14.23
N GLU A 662 36.77 -12.76 -13.46
CA GLU A 662 38.10 -13.13 -13.97
C GLU A 662 38.11 -14.43 -14.80
N THR A 663 36.96 -15.09 -14.94
CA THR A 663 36.84 -16.37 -15.65
C THR A 663 36.44 -16.24 -17.11
N VAL A 664 35.96 -15.06 -17.53
CA VAL A 664 35.42 -14.82 -18.88
C VAL A 664 36.43 -14.09 -19.75
#